data_AF-A0A2H6LJK9-F1
#
_entry.id   AF-A0A2H6LJK9-F1
#
_cell.length_a   1.000
_cell.length_b   1.000
_cell.length_c   1.000
_cell.angle_alpha   90.00
_cell.angle_beta   90.00
_cell.angle_gamma   90.00
#
_symmetry.space_group_name_H-M   'P 1'
#
loop_
_entity.id
_entity.type
_entity.pdbx_description
1 polymer ?
#
loop_
_entity_poly.entity_id
_entity_poly.type
_entity_poly.pdbx_seq_one_letter_code
_entity_poly.pdbx_strand_id
1 'polypeptide(L)'
;MSQTSPTSGLWNYVAECLRLLYWIYFKPFTFERWLRDIHPELKPRDNPFDKQAEFPSNPRLRRYAGQVWWLMALVPIFAVLLVAPVYTLVSGESFNWFINLIFWLGWLIGRVLERGIYKNRLVILVVSNFSVFLVARFLSDMALSVAFGVTVGAAVGVAFDVAGVAVGVALSVATGVALSVTIGVSFGVALSVATGVTVGVAVGVSFGVALSLAIDVATGVAFSVAFGVATGVVLNVAFGVAFSVAFVFGVLRVYFWLPELIWMFIIFFISRWQSSGSYLQYLPPWFDELIILPLPFMDWMIAEAYAKNPVIALKTIDYLITSTNKQKVATQAIIKIAIDILNQCRRLGDIADISYQTTWIPSPPPPELGTILPQLLDISQGVQASQQATTSYRQYELLKPPINALQELKNSLTFAKNAALATQFGSIANRWLTILETAQRTLAETAKQSQEIRQVYIAGNSLDPATATNRFKGRIDIFREIETLTLSDQPPVLLLYGGRRTGKTSALKYLPDKVVPNIVPLLVDLQGAASATTLKGFAENLSQQIINTARRLPRKIFLPNPDADKLAEDPFPALQTWLAEIERSNSGKRFLLCLDEYERLSEVVTATNSRAPLNFIRNLLQHQKQWILLFSGSHQLSELEPYWTDYLINTRALRMSYLQESEARELITRPIEDFSNIYESSAVDLIIHLTCCQPYLVQLMCYELVEFLNKDIRANRRQLETIKATAQDVQEIIPIVLERGDQYFREIWNNLTENDRHLLQRIIQGETPTPQDRGTVRRLTRKEILTQEGNVFQVPLVQIFIEQLLEEEN
;
A
#
# COMPACT_ATOMS: atom_id res chain seq x y z
N MET A 1 21.31 12.65 -54.59
CA MET A 1 20.16 12.08 -55.31
C MET A 1 20.51 10.65 -55.71
N SER A 2 20.16 9.66 -54.87
CA SER A 2 20.19 8.26 -55.28
C SER A 2 18.86 7.94 -55.96
N GLN A 3 18.92 7.62 -57.25
CA GLN A 3 17.76 7.17 -58.02
C GLN A 3 17.33 5.80 -57.47
N THR A 4 16.37 5.81 -56.54
CA THR A 4 15.59 4.62 -56.25
C THR A 4 14.69 4.37 -57.46
N SER A 5 14.75 3.18 -58.04
CA SER A 5 13.89 2.82 -59.16
C SER A 5 12.43 3.01 -58.75
N PRO A 6 11.54 3.51 -59.63
CA PRO A 6 10.13 3.74 -59.30
C PRO A 6 9.42 2.46 -58.82
N THR A 7 9.93 1.29 -59.19
CA THR A 7 9.48 -0.01 -58.70
C THR A 7 9.81 -0.26 -57.23
N SER A 8 10.98 0.16 -56.74
CA SER A 8 11.37 0.00 -55.32
C SER A 8 10.52 0.83 -54.37
N GLY A 9 10.09 2.04 -54.78
CA GLY A 9 9.20 2.89 -53.99
C GLY A 9 7.80 2.31 -53.81
N LEU A 10 7.26 1.65 -54.86
CA LEU A 10 5.96 1.00 -54.83
C LEU A 10 5.98 -0.24 -53.92
N TRP A 11 6.99 -1.09 -54.03
CA TRP A 11 7.13 -2.27 -53.16
C TRP A 11 7.30 -1.89 -51.69
N ASN A 12 8.05 -0.83 -51.38
CA ASN A 12 8.15 -0.30 -50.02
C ASN A 12 6.81 0.21 -49.50
N TYR A 13 6.03 0.91 -50.33
CA TYR A 13 4.69 1.38 -49.96
C TYR A 13 3.71 0.22 -49.71
N VAL A 14 3.75 -0.82 -50.55
CA VAL A 14 2.96 -2.04 -50.36
C VAL A 14 3.36 -2.78 -49.08
N ALA A 15 4.66 -2.88 -48.79
CA ALA A 15 5.15 -3.48 -47.56
C ALA A 15 4.71 -2.70 -46.31
N GLU A 16 4.72 -1.36 -46.35
CA GLU A 16 4.16 -0.51 -45.30
C GLU A 16 2.66 -0.76 -45.09
N CYS A 17 1.88 -0.86 -46.17
CA CYS A 17 0.45 -1.18 -46.11
C CYS A 17 0.19 -2.57 -45.51
N LEU A 18 0.94 -3.59 -45.91
CA LEU A 18 0.84 -4.94 -45.36
C LEU A 18 1.20 -4.98 -43.87
N ARG A 19 2.23 -4.21 -43.47
CA ARG A 19 2.60 -4.05 -42.06
C ARG A 19 1.48 -3.40 -41.24
N LEU A 20 0.81 -2.38 -41.79
CA LEU A 20 -0.35 -1.77 -41.13
C LEU A 20 -1.50 -2.77 -40.99
N LEU A 21 -1.79 -3.55 -42.02
CA LEU A 21 -2.82 -4.59 -41.97
C LEU A 21 -2.49 -5.65 -40.90
N TYR A 22 -1.23 -6.09 -40.86
CA TYR A 22 -0.75 -6.99 -39.81
C TYR A 22 -0.89 -6.38 -38.42
N TRP A 23 -0.52 -5.11 -38.23
CA TRP A 23 -0.66 -4.42 -36.95
C TRP A 23 -2.10 -4.22 -36.51
N ILE A 24 -2.97 -3.80 -37.41
CA ILE A 24 -4.40 -3.64 -37.14
C ILE A 24 -5.01 -4.95 -36.62
N TYR A 25 -4.54 -6.08 -37.15
CA TYR A 25 -5.16 -7.37 -36.88
C TYR A 25 -4.49 -8.18 -35.76
N PHE A 26 -3.16 -8.19 -35.67
CA PHE A 26 -2.39 -8.98 -34.70
C PHE A 26 -1.71 -8.13 -33.62
N LYS A 27 -1.47 -6.83 -33.86
CA LYS A 27 -0.74 -5.97 -32.92
C LYS A 27 -1.42 -4.61 -32.69
N PRO A 28 -2.66 -4.59 -32.19
CA PRO A 28 -3.40 -3.34 -32.05
C PRO A 28 -2.77 -2.37 -31.05
N PHE A 29 -2.06 -2.84 -30.01
CA PHE A 29 -1.42 -1.95 -29.05
C PHE A 29 -0.18 -1.30 -29.65
N THR A 30 0.61 -2.06 -30.42
CA THR A 30 1.69 -1.49 -31.24
C THR A 30 1.14 -0.49 -32.26
N PHE A 31 0.01 -0.81 -32.90
CA PHE A 31 -0.65 0.09 -33.86
C PHE A 31 -1.09 1.40 -33.22
N GLU A 32 -1.76 1.32 -32.07
CA GLU A 32 -2.23 2.50 -31.33
C GLU A 32 -1.07 3.39 -30.91
N ARG A 33 0.04 2.80 -30.41
CA ARG A 33 1.25 3.56 -30.06
C ARG A 33 1.84 4.27 -31.28
N TRP A 34 1.95 3.57 -32.41
CA TRP A 34 2.41 4.15 -33.67
C TRP A 34 1.50 5.27 -34.19
N LEU A 35 0.17 5.18 -33.99
CA LEU A 35 -0.76 6.26 -34.34
C LEU A 35 -0.57 7.50 -33.46
N ARG A 36 -0.33 7.32 -32.15
CA ARG A 36 -0.04 8.44 -31.24
C ARG A 36 1.23 9.19 -31.64
N ASP A 37 2.25 8.49 -32.14
CA ASP A 37 3.47 9.11 -32.66
C ASP A 37 3.23 9.96 -33.93
N ILE A 38 2.14 9.69 -34.66
CA ILE A 38 1.72 10.47 -35.82
C ILE A 38 0.87 11.66 -35.39
N HIS A 39 -0.11 11.43 -34.52
CA HIS A 39 -0.99 12.46 -33.97
C HIS A 39 -1.57 12.01 -32.61
N PRO A 40 -1.44 12.81 -31.53
CA PRO A 40 -1.77 12.38 -30.16
C PRO A 40 -3.24 12.01 -29.94
N GLU A 41 -4.17 12.63 -30.66
CA GLU A 41 -5.62 12.35 -30.53
C GLU A 41 -6.13 11.23 -31.45
N LEU A 42 -5.30 10.70 -32.34
CA LEU A 42 -5.75 9.75 -33.37
C LEU A 42 -5.88 8.34 -32.79
N LYS A 43 -7.09 7.81 -32.74
CA LYS A 43 -7.37 6.44 -32.27
C LYS A 43 -7.50 5.47 -33.45
N PRO A 44 -7.32 4.15 -33.24
CA PRO A 44 -7.43 3.13 -34.29
C PRO A 44 -8.76 3.10 -35.05
N ARG A 45 -9.85 3.60 -34.46
CA ARG A 45 -11.20 3.62 -35.05
C ARG A 45 -11.54 4.94 -35.73
N ASP A 46 -10.70 5.95 -35.62
CA ASP A 46 -10.99 7.29 -36.14
C ASP A 46 -10.74 7.34 -37.65
N ASN A 47 -11.56 8.12 -38.35
CA ASN A 47 -11.34 8.35 -39.77
C ASN A 47 -10.18 9.37 -39.94
N PRO A 48 -9.04 8.99 -40.53
CA PRO A 48 -7.89 9.90 -40.67
C PRO A 48 -8.20 11.10 -41.58
N PHE A 49 -9.26 11.02 -42.39
CA PHE A 49 -9.71 12.10 -43.26
C PHE A 49 -10.47 13.21 -42.50
N ASP A 50 -10.85 13.01 -41.24
CA ASP A 50 -11.47 14.07 -40.43
C ASP A 50 -10.47 15.17 -40.04
N LYS A 51 -9.18 14.83 -40.00
CA LYS A 51 -8.06 15.77 -39.72
C LYS A 51 -7.37 16.30 -40.98
N GLN A 52 -8.09 16.36 -42.10
CA GLN A 52 -7.56 16.84 -43.39
C GLN A 52 -6.92 18.23 -43.34
N ALA A 53 -7.41 19.12 -42.47
CA ALA A 53 -6.88 20.47 -42.30
C ALA A 53 -5.41 20.49 -41.86
N GLU A 54 -4.93 19.41 -41.23
CA GLU A 54 -3.58 19.28 -40.68
C GLU A 54 -2.61 18.53 -41.62
N PHE A 55 -3.08 18.08 -42.79
CA PHE A 55 -2.21 17.38 -43.77
C PHE A 55 -1.04 18.22 -44.29
N PRO A 56 -1.13 19.56 -44.44
CA PRO A 56 0.01 20.38 -44.81
C PRO A 56 1.09 20.47 -43.72
N SER A 57 0.69 20.47 -42.45
CA SER A 57 1.62 20.55 -41.31
C SER A 57 2.18 19.19 -40.90
N ASN A 58 1.48 18.09 -41.19
CA ASN A 58 1.90 16.73 -40.84
C ASN A 58 1.91 15.77 -42.06
N PRO A 59 3.05 15.60 -42.75
CA PRO A 59 3.14 14.73 -43.93
C PRO A 59 2.98 13.24 -43.61
N ARG A 60 3.26 12.81 -42.36
CA ARG A 60 3.06 11.42 -41.92
C ARG A 60 1.57 11.07 -41.83
N LEU A 61 0.75 11.98 -41.31
CA LEU A 61 -0.70 11.83 -41.25
C LEU A 61 -1.32 11.70 -42.65
N ARG A 62 -0.88 12.54 -43.60
CA ARG A 62 -1.31 12.47 -45.00
C ARG A 62 -0.95 11.12 -45.65
N ARG A 63 0.27 10.61 -45.39
CA ARG A 63 0.72 9.31 -45.91
C ARG A 63 -0.11 8.16 -45.34
N TYR A 64 -0.38 8.17 -44.03
CA TYR A 64 -1.25 7.21 -43.36
C TYR A 64 -2.68 7.23 -43.91
N ALA A 65 -3.30 8.41 -44.08
CA ALA A 65 -4.63 8.53 -44.66
C ALA A 65 -4.70 7.91 -46.08
N GLY A 66 -3.65 8.10 -46.88
CA GLY A 66 -3.52 7.46 -48.19
C GLY A 66 -3.44 5.92 -48.10
N GLN A 67 -2.66 5.40 -47.15
CA GLN A 67 -2.51 3.96 -46.92
C GLN A 67 -3.82 3.31 -46.47
N VAL A 68 -4.54 3.93 -45.52
CA VAL A 68 -5.85 3.46 -45.05
C VAL A 68 -6.85 3.38 -46.20
N TRP A 69 -6.88 4.39 -47.08
CA TRP A 69 -7.78 4.36 -48.23
C TRP A 69 -7.45 3.23 -49.21
N TRP A 70 -6.17 3.03 -49.53
CA TRP A 70 -5.73 1.93 -50.38
C TRP A 70 -6.09 0.56 -49.79
N LEU A 71 -5.86 0.38 -48.49
CA LEU A 71 -6.23 -0.85 -47.78
C LEU A 71 -7.75 -1.08 -47.81
N MET A 72 -8.56 -0.06 -47.51
CA MET A 72 -10.03 -0.19 -47.51
C MET A 72 -10.64 -0.44 -48.88
N ALA A 73 -9.96 -0.02 -49.96
CA ALA A 73 -10.37 -0.29 -51.33
C ALA A 73 -9.96 -1.69 -51.81
N LEU A 74 -8.76 -2.15 -51.46
CA LEU A 74 -8.19 -3.41 -51.97
C LEU A 74 -8.51 -4.64 -51.13
N VAL A 75 -8.48 -4.53 -49.79
CA VAL A 75 -8.66 -5.67 -48.88
C VAL A 75 -9.91 -6.49 -49.20
N PRO A 76 -11.08 -5.88 -49.43
CA PRO A 76 -12.26 -6.67 -49.64
C PRO A 76 -12.20 -7.35 -51.03
N ILE A 77 -11.58 -6.75 -52.06
CA ILE A 77 -11.34 -7.39 -53.38
C ILE A 77 -10.49 -8.66 -53.20
N PHE A 78 -9.40 -8.56 -52.44
CA PHE A 78 -8.55 -9.70 -52.12
C PHE A 78 -9.31 -10.77 -51.31
N ALA A 79 -10.16 -10.37 -50.38
CA ALA A 79 -10.97 -11.30 -49.60
C ALA A 79 -11.90 -12.13 -50.51
N VAL A 80 -12.56 -11.50 -51.49
CA VAL A 80 -13.39 -12.24 -52.46
C VAL A 80 -12.55 -13.12 -53.38
N LEU A 81 -11.38 -12.67 -53.83
CA LEU A 81 -10.47 -13.51 -54.63
C LEU A 81 -9.96 -14.74 -53.86
N LEU A 82 -9.80 -14.65 -52.53
CA LEU A 82 -9.42 -15.78 -51.68
C LEU A 82 -10.60 -16.71 -51.35
N VAL A 83 -11.78 -16.15 -51.10
CA VAL A 83 -12.97 -16.91 -50.71
C VAL A 83 -13.63 -17.58 -51.91
N ALA A 84 -13.62 -16.96 -53.09
CA ALA A 84 -14.30 -17.48 -54.27
C ALA A 84 -13.85 -18.90 -54.67
N PRO A 85 -12.53 -19.22 -54.74
CA PRO A 85 -12.08 -20.58 -55.05
C PRO A 85 -12.51 -21.61 -54.00
N VAL A 86 -12.44 -21.24 -52.71
CA VAL A 86 -12.84 -22.10 -51.60
C VAL A 86 -14.35 -22.33 -51.62
N TYR A 87 -15.14 -21.28 -51.86
CA TYR A 87 -16.58 -21.37 -52.06
C TYR A 87 -16.90 -22.35 -53.17
N THR A 88 -16.31 -22.17 -54.37
CA THR A 88 -16.57 -23.09 -55.50
C THR A 88 -16.18 -24.53 -55.22
N LEU A 89 -15.14 -24.76 -54.41
CA LEU A 89 -14.68 -26.10 -54.02
C LEU A 89 -15.60 -26.75 -52.99
N VAL A 90 -16.13 -25.98 -52.03
CA VAL A 90 -16.92 -26.48 -50.91
C VAL A 90 -18.41 -26.57 -51.28
N SER A 91 -18.95 -25.61 -52.02
CA SER A 91 -20.36 -25.54 -52.39
C SER A 91 -20.69 -26.29 -53.69
N GLY A 92 -19.70 -26.51 -54.55
CA GLY A 92 -19.90 -27.09 -55.89
C GLY A 92 -20.60 -26.14 -56.88
N GLU A 93 -20.93 -24.91 -56.48
CA GLU A 93 -21.56 -23.89 -57.32
C GLU A 93 -20.54 -22.88 -57.87
N SER A 94 -20.81 -22.32 -59.05
CA SER A 94 -19.97 -21.27 -59.63
C SER A 94 -20.14 -19.94 -58.90
N PHE A 95 -19.03 -19.31 -58.50
CA PHE A 95 -19.04 -18.03 -57.81
C PHE A 95 -19.54 -16.92 -58.75
N ASN A 96 -20.60 -16.20 -58.36
CA ASN A 96 -21.19 -15.16 -59.20
C ASN A 96 -20.39 -13.85 -59.13
N TRP A 97 -19.44 -13.70 -60.05
CA TRP A 97 -18.57 -12.53 -60.15
C TRP A 97 -19.32 -11.23 -60.45
N PHE A 98 -20.45 -11.30 -61.16
CA PHE A 98 -21.19 -10.11 -61.59
C PHE A 98 -21.86 -9.39 -60.41
N ILE A 99 -22.51 -10.14 -59.52
CA ILE A 99 -23.16 -9.58 -58.32
C ILE A 99 -22.10 -8.97 -57.39
N ASN A 100 -20.96 -9.65 -57.21
CA ASN A 100 -19.87 -9.14 -56.41
C ASN A 100 -19.25 -7.88 -57.03
N LEU A 101 -19.11 -7.78 -58.36
CA LEU A 101 -18.64 -6.58 -59.05
C LEU A 101 -19.52 -5.35 -58.76
N ILE A 102 -20.84 -5.54 -58.75
CA ILE A 102 -21.81 -4.48 -58.41
C ILE A 102 -21.64 -4.05 -56.95
N PHE A 103 -21.45 -5.01 -56.04
CA PHE A 103 -21.15 -4.72 -54.63
C PHE A 103 -19.83 -3.95 -54.47
N TRP A 104 -18.78 -4.32 -55.22
CA TRP A 104 -17.50 -3.60 -55.27
C TRP A 104 -17.66 -2.15 -55.70
N LEU A 105 -18.40 -1.93 -56.79
CA LEU A 105 -18.69 -0.60 -57.32
C LEU A 105 -19.44 0.24 -56.28
N GLY A 106 -20.48 -0.30 -55.65
CA GLY A 106 -21.21 0.36 -54.57
C GLY A 106 -20.34 0.71 -53.36
N TRP A 107 -19.50 -0.25 -52.91
CA TRP A 107 -18.56 -0.05 -51.80
C TRP A 107 -17.54 1.05 -52.08
N LEU A 108 -16.94 1.05 -53.27
CA LEU A 108 -15.93 2.04 -53.68
C LEU A 108 -16.56 3.44 -53.76
N ILE A 109 -17.75 3.55 -54.34
CA ILE A 109 -18.51 4.80 -54.41
C ILE A 109 -18.80 5.34 -53.00
N GLY A 110 -19.26 4.47 -52.08
CA GLY A 110 -19.49 4.85 -50.68
C GLY A 110 -18.24 5.43 -50.00
N ARG A 111 -17.08 4.82 -50.21
CA ARG A 111 -15.80 5.28 -49.61
C ARG A 111 -15.26 6.56 -50.23
N VAL A 112 -15.52 6.83 -51.50
CA VAL A 112 -15.15 8.11 -52.13
C VAL A 112 -15.94 9.27 -51.52
N LEU A 113 -17.18 9.04 -51.09
CA LEU A 113 -18.00 10.05 -50.40
C LEU A 113 -17.53 10.34 -48.98
N GLU A 114 -17.09 9.31 -48.26
CA GLU A 114 -16.57 9.40 -46.88
C GLU A 114 -15.26 10.21 -46.78
N ARG A 115 -14.54 10.39 -47.89
CA ARG A 115 -13.37 11.30 -47.97
C ARG A 115 -13.70 12.78 -47.77
N GLY A 116 -14.99 13.16 -47.68
CA GLY A 116 -15.40 14.53 -47.34
C GLY A 116 -15.26 15.55 -48.47
N ILE A 117 -14.90 15.12 -49.69
CA ILE A 117 -14.72 16.01 -50.86
C ILE A 117 -16.08 16.56 -51.37
N TYR A 118 -17.19 15.86 -51.09
CA TYR A 118 -18.52 16.26 -51.54
C TYR A 118 -19.53 16.33 -50.38
N LYS A 119 -19.59 17.47 -49.68
CA LYS A 119 -20.64 17.78 -48.67
C LYS A 119 -22.01 18.11 -49.29
N ASN A 120 -22.25 17.76 -50.54
CA ASN A 120 -23.46 18.14 -51.26
C ASN A 120 -24.58 17.12 -50.96
N ARG A 121 -25.65 17.57 -50.27
CA ARG A 121 -26.79 16.72 -49.86
C ARG A 121 -27.39 15.90 -51.01
N LEU A 122 -27.34 16.44 -52.23
CA LEU A 122 -27.80 15.78 -53.45
C LEU A 122 -27.01 14.52 -53.81
N VAL A 123 -25.68 14.54 -53.67
CA VAL A 123 -24.84 13.39 -54.00
C VAL A 123 -25.08 12.25 -53.01
N ILE A 124 -25.24 12.59 -51.73
CA ILE A 124 -25.56 11.63 -50.65
C ILE A 124 -26.95 11.00 -50.89
N LEU A 125 -27.95 11.80 -51.30
CA LEU A 125 -29.29 11.32 -51.62
C LEU A 125 -29.31 10.38 -52.83
N VAL A 126 -28.64 10.74 -53.92
CA VAL A 126 -28.59 9.93 -55.14
C VAL A 126 -27.90 8.59 -54.88
N VAL A 127 -26.77 8.61 -54.16
CA VAL A 127 -26.02 7.37 -53.86
C VAL A 127 -26.74 6.50 -52.83
N SER A 128 -27.43 7.09 -51.84
CA SER A 128 -28.30 6.36 -50.91
C SER A 128 -29.42 5.62 -51.65
N ASN A 129 -30.14 6.32 -52.55
CA ASN A 129 -31.20 5.70 -53.36
C ASN A 129 -30.67 4.59 -54.27
N PHE A 130 -29.50 4.78 -54.88
CA PHE A 130 -28.85 3.74 -55.69
C PHE A 130 -28.42 2.53 -54.86
N SER A 131 -27.94 2.73 -53.64
CA SER A 131 -27.56 1.66 -52.71
C SER A 131 -28.77 0.85 -52.23
N VAL A 132 -29.88 1.53 -51.91
CA VAL A 132 -31.17 0.91 -51.57
C VAL A 132 -31.70 0.08 -52.74
N PHE A 133 -31.59 0.58 -53.96
CA PHE A 133 -31.97 -0.15 -55.17
C PHE A 133 -31.15 -1.44 -55.36
N LEU A 134 -29.83 -1.39 -55.13
CA LEU A 134 -28.96 -2.57 -55.20
C LEU A 134 -29.30 -3.63 -54.14
N VAL A 135 -29.58 -3.21 -52.90
CA VAL A 135 -29.98 -4.10 -51.81
C VAL A 135 -31.33 -4.76 -52.09
N ALA A 136 -32.30 -3.99 -52.60
CA ALA A 136 -33.62 -4.52 -52.96
C ALA A 136 -33.53 -5.60 -54.05
N ARG A 137 -32.68 -5.39 -55.06
CA ARG A 137 -32.43 -6.34 -56.15
C ARG A 137 -31.71 -7.61 -55.67
N PHE A 138 -30.78 -7.47 -54.72
CA PHE A 138 -30.10 -8.61 -54.11
C PHE A 138 -31.03 -9.47 -53.25
N LEU A 139 -31.91 -8.85 -52.46
CA LEU A 139 -32.89 -9.55 -51.62
C LEU A 139 -33.95 -10.28 -52.45
N SER A 140 -34.36 -9.72 -53.60
CA SER A 140 -35.32 -10.39 -54.49
C SER A 140 -34.74 -11.67 -55.13
N ASP A 141 -33.44 -11.69 -55.44
CA ASP A 141 -32.79 -12.87 -56.02
C ASP A 141 -32.62 -14.00 -54.98
N MET A 142 -32.37 -13.66 -53.70
CA MET A 142 -32.31 -14.62 -52.59
C MET A 142 -33.68 -15.24 -52.26
N ALA A 143 -34.75 -14.45 -52.29
CA ALA A 143 -36.11 -14.94 -52.02
C ALA A 143 -36.56 -15.98 -53.07
N LEU A 144 -36.13 -15.80 -54.33
CA LEU A 144 -36.45 -16.71 -55.42
C LEU A 144 -35.67 -18.03 -55.35
N SER A 145 -34.40 -18.01 -54.89
CA SER A 145 -33.60 -19.24 -54.75
C SER A 145 -34.05 -20.11 -53.57
N VAL A 146 -34.45 -19.50 -52.45
CA VAL A 146 -34.98 -20.22 -51.28
C VAL A 146 -36.34 -20.85 -51.61
N ALA A 147 -37.21 -20.16 -52.36
CA ALA A 147 -38.49 -20.71 -52.78
C ALA A 147 -38.35 -21.91 -53.74
N PHE A 148 -37.36 -21.90 -54.63
CA PHE A 148 -37.09 -22.99 -55.57
C PHE A 148 -36.35 -24.18 -54.92
N GLY A 149 -35.43 -23.92 -53.98
CA GLY A 149 -34.72 -24.96 -53.23
C GLY A 149 -35.62 -25.76 -52.28
N VAL A 150 -36.60 -25.11 -51.64
CA VAL A 150 -37.54 -25.78 -50.73
C VAL A 150 -38.57 -26.61 -51.51
N THR A 151 -38.98 -26.21 -52.71
CA THR A 151 -39.94 -26.96 -53.54
C THR A 151 -39.32 -28.16 -54.25
N VAL A 152 -38.05 -28.09 -54.66
CA VAL A 152 -37.33 -29.23 -55.28
C VAL A 152 -36.73 -30.19 -54.23
N GLY A 153 -36.23 -29.66 -53.11
CA GLY A 153 -35.67 -30.48 -52.01
C GLY A 153 -36.70 -31.35 -51.30
N ALA A 154 -37.93 -30.85 -51.13
CA ALA A 154 -39.04 -31.61 -50.55
C ALA A 154 -39.59 -32.71 -51.48
N ALA A 155 -39.41 -32.58 -52.80
CA ALA A 155 -39.88 -33.56 -53.78
C ALA A 155 -38.88 -34.69 -54.06
N VAL A 156 -37.58 -34.49 -53.80
CA VAL A 156 -36.53 -35.50 -54.02
C VAL A 156 -36.04 -36.15 -52.72
N GLY A 157 -36.17 -35.48 -51.57
CA GLY A 157 -35.77 -36.00 -50.25
C GLY A 157 -36.65 -37.11 -49.66
N VAL A 158 -37.77 -37.45 -50.30
CA VAL A 158 -38.69 -38.53 -49.82
C VAL A 158 -38.47 -39.85 -50.59
N ALA A 159 -37.54 -39.91 -51.55
CA ALA A 159 -37.35 -41.10 -52.39
C ALA A 159 -36.05 -41.89 -52.17
N PHE A 160 -35.11 -41.44 -51.34
CA PHE A 160 -33.87 -42.20 -51.05
C PHE A 160 -33.39 -42.01 -49.61
N ASP A 161 -34.11 -42.64 -48.67
CA ASP A 161 -33.62 -42.83 -47.30
C ASP A 161 -33.64 -44.32 -46.94
N VAL A 162 -32.81 -45.11 -47.64
CA VAL A 162 -32.33 -46.40 -47.16
C VAL A 162 -30.94 -46.65 -47.74
N ALA A 163 -29.89 -46.15 -47.07
CA ALA A 163 -28.55 -46.76 -46.93
C ALA A 163 -27.52 -45.70 -46.49
N GLY A 164 -26.92 -45.86 -45.31
CA GLY A 164 -25.69 -45.13 -45.00
C GLY A 164 -25.35 -44.81 -43.55
N VAL A 165 -25.91 -45.49 -42.55
CA VAL A 165 -25.28 -45.50 -41.20
C VAL A 165 -24.21 -46.59 -41.19
N ALA A 166 -22.95 -46.23 -41.49
CA ALA A 166 -21.78 -46.94 -40.99
C ALA A 166 -20.49 -46.17 -41.32
N VAL A 167 -19.65 -46.00 -40.29
CA VAL A 167 -18.24 -45.56 -40.31
C VAL A 167 -18.01 -44.06 -40.34
N GLY A 168 -17.60 -43.52 -39.20
CA GLY A 168 -17.14 -42.14 -39.03
C GLY A 168 -17.15 -41.61 -37.60
N VAL A 169 -17.71 -42.35 -36.63
CA VAL A 169 -17.64 -42.03 -35.20
C VAL A 169 -16.77 -43.06 -34.49
N ALA A 170 -15.46 -42.90 -34.61
CA ALA A 170 -14.50 -43.48 -33.67
C ALA A 170 -13.24 -42.61 -33.66
N LEU A 171 -12.99 -42.01 -32.50
CA LEU A 171 -11.92 -41.08 -32.11
C LEU A 171 -12.10 -39.59 -32.46
N SER A 172 -12.14 -38.80 -31.37
CA SER A 172 -11.65 -37.42 -31.22
C SER A 172 -12.63 -36.23 -31.12
N VAL A 173 -13.82 -36.33 -30.50
CA VAL A 173 -14.55 -35.12 -30.03
C VAL A 173 -15.36 -35.33 -28.73
N ALA A 174 -14.81 -36.05 -27.74
CA ALA A 174 -15.52 -36.29 -26.47
C ALA A 174 -15.18 -35.31 -25.34
N THR A 175 -14.28 -34.34 -25.49
CA THR A 175 -13.84 -33.50 -24.35
C THR A 175 -13.64 -32.00 -24.63
N GLY A 176 -14.09 -31.47 -25.77
CA GLY A 176 -13.99 -30.02 -26.07
C GLY A 176 -15.31 -29.31 -26.38
N VAL A 177 -16.38 -30.06 -26.66
CA VAL A 177 -17.64 -29.51 -27.20
C VAL A 177 -18.75 -29.45 -26.14
N ALA A 178 -18.61 -30.17 -25.02
CA ALA A 178 -19.65 -30.24 -23.99
C ALA A 178 -19.81 -28.97 -23.13
N LEU A 179 -18.88 -28.02 -23.17
CA LEU A 179 -18.92 -26.79 -22.35
C LEU A 179 -19.24 -25.53 -23.17
N SER A 180 -18.81 -25.46 -24.43
CA SER A 180 -19.14 -24.38 -25.37
C SER A 180 -20.55 -24.49 -25.93
N VAL A 181 -21.02 -25.72 -26.19
CA VAL A 181 -22.40 -25.98 -26.62
C VAL A 181 -23.39 -25.72 -25.47
N THR A 182 -23.08 -26.14 -24.25
CA THR A 182 -24.03 -26.01 -23.13
C THR A 182 -24.26 -24.57 -22.68
N ILE A 183 -23.31 -23.64 -22.84
CA ILE A 183 -23.46 -22.23 -22.45
C ILE A 183 -23.88 -21.34 -23.64
N GLY A 184 -23.34 -21.58 -24.84
CA GLY A 184 -23.70 -20.81 -26.04
C GLY A 184 -25.08 -21.17 -26.60
N VAL A 185 -25.43 -22.47 -26.59
CA VAL A 185 -26.75 -22.93 -27.05
C VAL A 185 -27.82 -22.64 -26.00
N SER A 186 -27.56 -22.77 -24.69
CA SER A 186 -28.60 -22.46 -23.69
C SER A 186 -28.97 -20.97 -23.65
N PHE A 187 -27.99 -20.06 -23.73
CA PHE A 187 -28.25 -18.61 -23.68
C PHE A 187 -28.77 -18.07 -25.01
N GLY A 188 -28.21 -18.55 -26.13
CA GLY A 188 -28.67 -18.20 -27.48
C GLY A 188 -30.07 -18.71 -27.78
N VAL A 189 -30.39 -19.95 -27.40
CA VAL A 189 -31.73 -20.54 -27.59
C VAL A 189 -32.75 -19.93 -26.61
N ALA A 190 -32.40 -19.68 -25.34
CA ALA A 190 -33.35 -19.09 -24.39
C ALA A 190 -33.78 -17.65 -24.76
N LEU A 191 -32.84 -16.80 -25.17
CA LEU A 191 -33.14 -15.41 -25.53
C LEU A 191 -33.84 -15.28 -26.89
N SER A 192 -33.47 -16.12 -27.86
CA SER A 192 -34.05 -16.11 -29.21
C SER A 192 -35.41 -16.78 -29.28
N VAL A 193 -35.66 -17.86 -28.52
CA VAL A 193 -36.99 -18.49 -28.43
C VAL A 193 -37.99 -17.56 -27.74
N ALA A 194 -37.59 -16.85 -26.67
CA ALA A 194 -38.49 -15.95 -25.96
C ALA A 194 -38.91 -14.71 -26.79
N THR A 195 -37.99 -14.16 -27.60
CA THR A 195 -38.22 -12.95 -28.40
C THR A 195 -38.73 -13.23 -29.82
N GLY A 196 -38.23 -14.29 -30.47
CA GLY A 196 -38.63 -14.65 -31.83
C GLY A 196 -40.02 -15.28 -31.91
N VAL A 197 -40.45 -16.02 -30.87
CA VAL A 197 -41.83 -16.55 -30.80
C VAL A 197 -42.82 -15.42 -30.55
N THR A 198 -42.49 -14.46 -29.69
CA THR A 198 -43.39 -13.32 -29.39
C THR A 198 -43.53 -12.37 -30.57
N VAL A 199 -42.44 -12.04 -31.28
CA VAL A 199 -42.48 -11.19 -32.48
C VAL A 199 -43.05 -11.92 -33.70
N GLY A 200 -42.68 -13.18 -33.90
CA GLY A 200 -43.18 -14.00 -35.02
C GLY A 200 -44.69 -14.25 -34.95
N VAL A 201 -45.22 -14.46 -33.73
CA VAL A 201 -46.67 -14.57 -33.50
C VAL A 201 -47.35 -13.21 -33.67
N ALA A 202 -46.78 -12.10 -33.19
CA ALA A 202 -47.39 -10.78 -33.34
C ALA A 202 -47.46 -10.30 -34.81
N VAL A 203 -46.40 -10.56 -35.60
CA VAL A 203 -46.36 -10.22 -37.02
C VAL A 203 -47.19 -11.21 -37.86
N GLY A 204 -47.15 -12.50 -37.53
CA GLY A 204 -47.98 -13.52 -38.18
C GLY A 204 -49.47 -13.30 -37.98
N VAL A 205 -49.90 -12.88 -36.78
CA VAL A 205 -51.30 -12.58 -36.47
C VAL A 205 -51.77 -11.29 -37.15
N SER A 206 -50.94 -10.24 -37.18
CA SER A 206 -51.32 -8.98 -37.85
C SER A 206 -51.41 -9.12 -39.38
N PHE A 207 -50.52 -9.90 -40.01
CA PHE A 207 -50.59 -10.20 -41.45
C PHE A 207 -51.69 -11.22 -41.78
N GLY A 208 -51.89 -12.21 -40.90
CA GLY A 208 -52.95 -13.21 -41.00
C GLY A 208 -54.34 -12.59 -40.94
N VAL A 209 -54.59 -11.65 -40.03
CA VAL A 209 -55.87 -10.94 -39.90
C VAL A 209 -56.17 -10.08 -41.14
N ALA A 210 -55.16 -9.46 -41.76
CA ALA A 210 -55.33 -8.70 -43.00
C ALA A 210 -55.68 -9.58 -44.21
N LEU A 211 -55.15 -10.81 -44.28
CA LEU A 211 -55.44 -11.76 -45.37
C LEU A 211 -56.70 -12.60 -45.13
N SER A 212 -57.09 -12.83 -43.87
CA SER A 212 -58.29 -13.61 -43.45
C SER A 212 -59.61 -12.94 -43.83
N LEU A 213 -59.59 -11.63 -44.10
CA LEU A 213 -60.75 -10.91 -44.64
C LEU A 213 -61.02 -11.23 -46.12
N ALA A 214 -60.11 -11.94 -46.81
CA ALA A 214 -60.24 -12.31 -48.22
C ALA A 214 -60.33 -13.83 -48.48
N ILE A 215 -59.85 -14.69 -47.56
CA ILE A 215 -59.92 -16.16 -47.68
C ILE A 215 -60.15 -16.76 -46.30
N ASP A 216 -61.02 -17.79 -46.21
CA ASP A 216 -61.51 -18.45 -45.00
C ASP A 216 -60.53 -18.48 -43.81
N VAL A 217 -61.06 -18.09 -42.64
CA VAL A 217 -60.36 -17.92 -41.35
C VAL A 217 -59.50 -19.13 -40.97
N ALA A 218 -59.90 -20.35 -41.36
CA ALA A 218 -59.15 -21.57 -41.10
C ALA A 218 -57.80 -21.62 -41.84
N THR A 219 -57.72 -21.08 -43.06
CA THR A 219 -56.48 -21.08 -43.87
C THR A 219 -55.51 -19.97 -43.46
N GLY A 220 -56.02 -18.79 -43.10
CA GLY A 220 -55.20 -17.66 -42.63
C GLY A 220 -54.50 -17.92 -41.29
N VAL A 221 -55.17 -18.60 -40.36
CA VAL A 221 -54.58 -18.99 -39.06
C VAL A 221 -53.56 -20.12 -39.23
N ALA A 222 -53.83 -21.11 -40.09
CA ALA A 222 -52.88 -22.18 -40.37
C ALA A 222 -51.59 -21.65 -41.04
N PHE A 223 -51.71 -20.75 -42.02
CA PHE A 223 -50.57 -20.17 -42.71
C PHE A 223 -49.73 -19.24 -41.82
N SER A 224 -50.38 -18.42 -40.97
CA SER A 224 -49.67 -17.51 -40.06
C SER A 224 -48.91 -18.24 -38.95
N VAL A 225 -49.48 -19.32 -38.39
CA VAL A 225 -48.78 -20.14 -37.38
C VAL A 225 -47.65 -20.95 -38.03
N ALA A 226 -47.88 -21.54 -39.21
CA ALA A 226 -46.84 -22.28 -39.92
C ALA A 226 -45.69 -21.36 -40.36
N PHE A 227 -45.99 -20.19 -40.92
CA PHE A 227 -44.99 -19.21 -41.34
C PHE A 227 -44.26 -18.59 -40.15
N GLY A 228 -44.97 -18.20 -39.08
CA GLY A 228 -44.38 -17.62 -37.88
C GLY A 228 -43.49 -18.58 -37.10
N VAL A 229 -43.86 -19.87 -37.01
CA VAL A 229 -43.03 -20.90 -36.37
C VAL A 229 -41.87 -21.31 -37.28
N ALA A 230 -42.09 -21.49 -38.58
CA ALA A 230 -41.01 -21.84 -39.51
C ALA A 230 -39.97 -20.71 -39.62
N THR A 231 -40.40 -19.46 -39.80
CA THR A 231 -39.48 -18.32 -39.86
C THR A 231 -38.82 -18.04 -38.50
N GLY A 232 -39.58 -18.10 -37.40
CA GLY A 232 -39.04 -17.90 -36.06
C GLY A 232 -37.98 -18.93 -35.69
N VAL A 233 -38.23 -20.23 -35.93
CA VAL A 233 -37.27 -21.29 -35.60
C VAL A 233 -36.07 -21.26 -36.55
N VAL A 234 -36.28 -21.12 -37.87
CA VAL A 234 -35.19 -21.11 -38.84
C VAL A 234 -34.29 -19.89 -38.65
N LEU A 235 -34.85 -18.69 -38.50
CA LEU A 235 -34.05 -17.48 -38.29
C LEU A 235 -33.31 -17.51 -36.95
N ASN A 236 -33.94 -17.98 -35.87
CA ASN A 236 -33.29 -18.02 -34.56
C ASN A 236 -32.18 -19.08 -34.48
N VAL A 237 -32.40 -20.27 -35.05
CA VAL A 237 -31.37 -21.32 -35.08
C VAL A 237 -30.24 -20.91 -36.01
N ALA A 238 -30.55 -20.40 -37.21
CA ALA A 238 -29.53 -19.92 -38.14
C ALA A 238 -28.73 -18.76 -37.55
N PHE A 239 -29.39 -17.79 -36.90
CA PHE A 239 -28.72 -16.67 -36.24
C PHE A 239 -27.91 -17.13 -35.03
N GLY A 240 -28.44 -18.01 -34.18
CA GLY A 240 -27.74 -18.53 -33.01
C GLY A 240 -26.49 -19.33 -33.37
N VAL A 241 -26.57 -20.19 -34.39
CA VAL A 241 -25.43 -20.95 -34.93
C VAL A 241 -24.44 -20.00 -35.61
N ALA A 242 -24.89 -19.11 -36.49
CA ALA A 242 -24.02 -18.17 -37.18
C ALA A 242 -23.31 -17.23 -36.21
N PHE A 243 -24.00 -16.72 -35.18
CA PHE A 243 -23.42 -15.89 -34.13
C PHE A 243 -22.40 -16.68 -33.31
N SER A 244 -22.70 -17.92 -32.92
CA SER A 244 -21.77 -18.75 -32.15
C SER A 244 -20.51 -19.06 -32.95
N VAL A 245 -20.65 -19.43 -34.22
CA VAL A 245 -19.53 -19.66 -35.14
C VAL A 245 -18.73 -18.36 -35.33
N ALA A 246 -19.40 -17.24 -35.59
CA ALA A 246 -18.75 -15.94 -35.73
C ALA A 246 -18.05 -15.48 -34.44
N PHE A 247 -18.59 -15.81 -33.26
CA PHE A 247 -17.97 -15.50 -31.98
C PHE A 247 -16.72 -16.36 -31.74
N VAL A 248 -16.80 -17.67 -32.01
CA VAL A 248 -15.67 -18.61 -31.82
C VAL A 248 -14.52 -18.30 -32.80
N PHE A 249 -14.83 -18.08 -34.08
CA PHE A 249 -13.80 -17.80 -35.07
C PHE A 249 -13.40 -16.33 -35.08
N GLY A 250 -14.33 -15.39 -34.93
CA GLY A 250 -14.07 -13.96 -35.00
C GLY A 250 -13.54 -13.36 -33.70
N VAL A 251 -14.24 -13.58 -32.57
CA VAL A 251 -13.87 -12.98 -31.28
C VAL A 251 -12.81 -13.82 -30.57
N LEU A 252 -13.03 -15.14 -30.42
CA LEU A 252 -12.08 -16.01 -29.71
C LEU A 252 -10.86 -16.41 -30.56
N ARG A 253 -10.91 -16.23 -31.89
CA ARG A 253 -9.80 -16.47 -32.83
C ARG A 253 -9.16 -17.86 -32.67
N VAL A 254 -9.98 -18.88 -32.39
CA VAL A 254 -9.52 -20.25 -32.05
C VAL A 254 -8.58 -20.85 -33.09
N TYR A 255 -8.76 -20.49 -34.36
CA TYR A 255 -7.96 -20.99 -35.47
C TYR A 255 -6.48 -20.52 -35.44
N PHE A 256 -6.17 -19.37 -34.84
CA PHE A 256 -4.77 -18.98 -34.57
C PHE A 256 -4.25 -19.57 -33.27
N TRP A 257 -5.12 -19.67 -32.26
CA TRP A 257 -4.74 -20.19 -30.96
C TRP A 257 -4.27 -21.65 -31.00
N LEU A 258 -4.84 -22.50 -31.86
CA LEU A 258 -4.43 -23.91 -31.98
C LEU A 258 -2.96 -24.07 -32.44
N PRO A 259 -2.52 -23.45 -33.55
CA PRO A 259 -1.10 -23.39 -33.92
C PRO A 259 -0.22 -22.76 -32.84
N GLU A 260 -0.66 -21.67 -32.21
CA GLU A 260 0.09 -21.00 -31.14
C GLU A 260 0.27 -21.89 -29.91
N LEU A 261 -0.74 -22.69 -29.57
CA LEU A 261 -0.67 -23.67 -28.49
C LEU A 261 0.33 -24.77 -28.82
N ILE A 262 0.31 -25.29 -30.05
CA ILE A 262 1.31 -26.29 -30.50
C ILE A 262 2.72 -25.68 -30.43
N TRP A 263 2.88 -24.43 -30.89
CA TRP A 263 4.13 -23.68 -30.80
C TRP A 263 4.59 -23.49 -29.35
N MET A 264 3.67 -23.20 -28.42
CA MET A 264 3.96 -23.11 -26.99
C MET A 264 4.50 -24.43 -26.43
N PHE A 265 3.93 -25.57 -26.83
CA PHE A 265 4.47 -26.87 -26.45
C PHE A 265 5.88 -27.09 -26.99
N ILE A 266 6.13 -26.75 -28.26
CA ILE A 266 7.47 -26.84 -28.87
C ILE A 266 8.48 -25.99 -28.09
N ILE A 267 8.15 -24.73 -27.80
CA ILE A 267 9.04 -23.86 -27.00
C ILE A 267 9.24 -24.42 -25.60
N PHE A 268 8.20 -24.97 -24.96
CA PHE A 268 8.31 -25.57 -23.64
C PHE A 268 9.31 -26.74 -23.65
N PHE A 269 9.27 -27.62 -24.65
CA PHE A 269 10.28 -28.69 -24.79
C PHE A 269 11.69 -28.13 -25.07
N ILE A 270 11.82 -27.10 -25.91
CA ILE A 270 13.09 -26.42 -26.15
C ILE A 270 13.62 -25.78 -24.86
N SER A 271 12.77 -25.15 -24.06
CA SER A 271 13.14 -24.48 -22.80
C SER A 271 13.73 -25.45 -21.78
N ARG A 272 13.34 -26.73 -21.82
CA ARG A 272 13.91 -27.80 -20.98
C ARG A 272 15.34 -28.18 -21.39
N TRP A 273 15.67 -28.05 -22.68
CA TRP A 273 16.98 -28.42 -23.24
C TRP A 273 17.93 -27.22 -23.34
N GLN A 274 17.40 -26.04 -23.65
CA GLN A 274 18.16 -24.82 -23.91
C GLN A 274 18.01 -23.83 -22.76
N SER A 275 19.14 -23.54 -22.09
CA SER A 275 19.18 -22.77 -20.85
C SER A 275 19.39 -21.25 -21.00
N SER A 276 19.52 -20.72 -22.22
CA SER A 276 19.95 -19.32 -22.43
C SER A 276 18.84 -18.26 -22.30
N GLY A 277 17.57 -18.66 -22.10
CA GLY A 277 16.42 -17.75 -22.05
C GLY A 277 16.07 -17.09 -23.39
N SER A 278 16.88 -17.30 -24.43
CA SER A 278 16.68 -16.72 -25.78
C SER A 278 15.35 -17.13 -26.42
N TYR A 279 14.78 -18.26 -26.00
CA TYR A 279 13.50 -18.76 -26.48
C TYR A 279 12.32 -17.83 -26.15
N LEU A 280 12.44 -16.97 -25.12
CA LEU A 280 11.39 -16.01 -24.73
C LEU A 280 11.08 -14.99 -25.83
N GLN A 281 12.02 -14.75 -26.76
CA GLN A 281 11.83 -13.85 -27.90
C GLN A 281 10.87 -14.42 -28.96
N TYR A 282 10.59 -15.72 -28.92
CA TYR A 282 9.71 -16.41 -29.86
C TYR A 282 8.32 -16.71 -29.27
N LEU A 283 8.01 -16.17 -28.09
CA LEU A 283 6.70 -16.35 -27.47
C LEU A 283 5.58 -15.74 -28.33
N PRO A 284 4.39 -16.38 -28.41
CA PRO A 284 3.27 -15.90 -29.20
C PRO A 284 2.87 -14.43 -29.01
N PRO A 285 2.87 -13.88 -27.77
CA PRO A 285 2.64 -12.47 -27.55
C PRO A 285 3.51 -11.51 -28.36
N TRP A 286 4.72 -11.91 -28.79
CA TRP A 286 5.57 -11.07 -29.64
C TRP A 286 5.08 -10.92 -31.07
N PHE A 287 4.17 -11.78 -31.54
CA PHE A 287 3.62 -11.71 -32.89
C PHE A 287 2.09 -11.65 -32.94
N ASP A 288 1.39 -11.97 -31.85
CA ASP A 288 -0.03 -11.70 -31.66
C ASP A 288 -0.29 -11.13 -30.24
N GLU A 289 -0.65 -9.86 -30.14
CA GLU A 289 -0.97 -9.18 -28.88
C GLU A 289 -2.41 -9.46 -28.40
N LEU A 290 -3.26 -10.01 -29.28
CA LEU A 290 -4.69 -10.28 -29.09
C LEU A 290 -4.98 -11.78 -28.92
N ILE A 291 -4.29 -12.41 -28.00
CA ILE A 291 -4.56 -13.80 -27.62
C ILE A 291 -5.52 -13.78 -26.43
N ILE A 292 -6.79 -14.13 -26.62
CA ILE A 292 -7.76 -14.13 -25.51
C ILE A 292 -7.62 -15.41 -24.68
N LEU A 293 -7.53 -16.55 -25.35
CA LEU A 293 -7.44 -17.87 -24.72
C LEU A 293 -6.12 -18.06 -23.95
N PRO A 294 -6.13 -18.78 -22.81
CA PRO A 294 -4.93 -18.98 -22.01
C PRO A 294 -3.87 -19.77 -22.79
N LEU A 295 -2.61 -19.37 -22.63
CA LEU A 295 -1.46 -20.13 -23.12
C LEU A 295 -0.76 -20.73 -21.89
N PRO A 296 -0.59 -22.06 -21.82
CA PRO A 296 -0.02 -22.71 -20.65
C PRO A 296 1.51 -22.47 -20.56
N PHE A 297 2.06 -22.59 -19.35
CA PHE A 297 3.51 -22.62 -19.04
C PHE A 297 4.32 -21.32 -19.22
N MET A 298 3.73 -20.25 -19.76
CA MET A 298 4.46 -18.98 -19.97
C MET A 298 5.04 -18.41 -18.68
N ASP A 299 4.24 -18.39 -17.60
CA ASP A 299 4.64 -17.95 -16.27
C ASP A 299 5.83 -18.77 -15.73
N TRP A 300 5.77 -20.09 -15.87
CA TRP A 300 6.83 -21.00 -15.46
C TRP A 300 8.13 -20.74 -16.25
N MET A 301 8.03 -20.59 -17.57
CA MET A 301 9.18 -20.36 -18.45
C MET A 301 9.86 -19.02 -18.17
N ILE A 302 9.09 -17.96 -17.92
CA ILE A 302 9.63 -16.64 -17.57
C ILE A 302 10.39 -16.71 -16.24
N ALA A 303 9.82 -17.39 -15.23
CA ALA A 303 10.47 -17.56 -13.94
C ALA A 303 11.77 -18.36 -14.03
N GLU A 304 11.79 -19.46 -14.79
CA GLU A 304 12.99 -20.27 -15.01
C GLU A 304 14.08 -19.48 -15.76
N ALA A 305 13.70 -18.68 -16.76
CA ALA A 305 14.63 -17.86 -17.51
C ALA A 305 15.27 -16.75 -16.66
N TYR A 306 14.55 -16.22 -15.67
CA TYR A 306 15.04 -15.15 -14.79
C TYR A 306 16.32 -15.56 -14.05
N ALA A 307 16.40 -16.80 -13.58
CA ALA A 307 17.57 -17.32 -12.84
C ALA A 307 18.88 -17.28 -13.64
N LYS A 308 18.80 -17.29 -14.98
CA LYS A 308 19.97 -17.32 -15.87
C LYS A 308 20.17 -16.02 -16.63
N ASN A 309 19.10 -15.35 -17.05
CA ASN A 309 19.16 -14.08 -17.76
C ASN A 309 18.00 -13.15 -17.33
N PRO A 310 18.19 -12.38 -16.23
CA PRO A 310 17.13 -11.54 -15.66
C PRO A 310 16.69 -10.44 -16.63
N VAL A 311 17.60 -9.91 -17.45
CA VAL A 311 17.31 -8.82 -18.39
C VAL A 311 16.24 -9.22 -19.41
N ILE A 312 16.33 -10.42 -19.98
CA ILE A 312 15.35 -10.91 -20.97
C ILE A 312 14.01 -11.21 -20.31
N ALA A 313 14.03 -11.83 -19.14
CA ALA A 313 12.82 -12.17 -18.39
C ALA A 313 12.04 -10.89 -17.99
N LEU A 314 12.73 -9.89 -17.44
CA LEU A 314 12.14 -8.62 -17.05
C LEU A 314 11.59 -7.84 -18.25
N LYS A 315 12.34 -7.80 -19.37
CA LYS A 315 11.83 -7.19 -20.62
C LYS A 315 10.56 -7.87 -21.12
N THR A 316 10.46 -9.19 -20.96
CA THR A 316 9.27 -9.95 -21.34
C THR A 316 8.09 -9.64 -20.42
N ILE A 317 8.32 -9.56 -19.10
CA ILE A 317 7.31 -9.17 -18.11
C ILE A 317 6.78 -7.76 -18.40
N ASP A 318 7.66 -6.80 -18.62
CA ASP A 318 7.30 -5.42 -18.95
C ASP A 318 6.46 -5.35 -20.24
N TYR A 319 6.86 -6.08 -21.28
CA TYR A 319 6.10 -6.18 -22.52
C TYR A 319 4.70 -6.76 -22.29
N LEU A 320 4.58 -7.84 -21.50
CA LEU A 320 3.29 -8.46 -21.20
C LEU A 320 2.36 -7.53 -20.41
N ILE A 321 2.90 -6.73 -19.49
CA ILE A 321 2.13 -5.77 -18.69
C ILE A 321 1.64 -4.59 -19.54
N THR A 322 2.52 -4.05 -20.38
CA THR A 322 2.30 -2.76 -21.07
C THR A 322 1.64 -2.89 -22.44
N SER A 323 1.83 -4.02 -23.12
CA SER A 323 1.60 -4.13 -24.56
C SER A 323 0.73 -5.34 -24.95
N THR A 324 0.16 -6.06 -23.97
CA THR A 324 -0.69 -7.25 -24.23
C THR A 324 -1.86 -7.34 -23.25
N ASN A 325 -2.81 -8.23 -23.53
CA ASN A 325 -3.91 -8.56 -22.61
C ASN A 325 -3.55 -9.64 -21.56
N LYS A 326 -2.27 -10.04 -21.46
CA LYS A 326 -1.78 -11.17 -20.63
C LYS A 326 -1.18 -10.76 -19.28
N GLN A 327 -1.69 -9.69 -18.68
CA GLN A 327 -1.21 -9.18 -17.40
C GLN A 327 -1.20 -10.24 -16.28
N LYS A 328 -2.20 -11.13 -16.23
CA LYS A 328 -2.27 -12.21 -15.23
C LYS A 328 -1.06 -13.15 -15.25
N VAL A 329 -0.54 -13.47 -16.43
CA VAL A 329 0.64 -14.34 -16.59
C VAL A 329 1.89 -13.63 -16.09
N ALA A 330 2.03 -12.35 -16.42
CA ALA A 330 3.12 -11.53 -15.91
C ALA A 330 3.07 -11.45 -14.37
N THR A 331 1.89 -11.24 -13.79
CA THR A 331 1.69 -11.24 -12.33
C THR A 331 2.12 -12.56 -11.69
N GLN A 332 1.71 -13.71 -12.26
CA GLN A 332 2.10 -15.04 -11.76
C GLN A 332 3.61 -15.28 -11.86
N ALA A 333 4.23 -14.87 -12.97
CA ALA A 333 5.67 -14.94 -13.13
C ALA A 333 6.41 -14.09 -12.09
N ILE A 334 5.96 -12.84 -11.84
CA ILE A 334 6.52 -11.97 -10.80
C ILE A 334 6.45 -12.64 -9.42
N ILE A 335 5.28 -13.18 -9.06
CA ILE A 335 5.08 -13.85 -7.77
C ILE A 335 6.04 -15.02 -7.62
N LYS A 336 6.16 -15.85 -8.66
CA LYS A 336 7.03 -17.01 -8.64
C LYS A 336 8.51 -16.62 -8.52
N ILE A 337 8.97 -15.65 -9.29
CA ILE A 337 10.34 -15.13 -9.21
C ILE A 337 10.61 -14.56 -7.81
N ALA A 338 9.68 -13.77 -7.26
CA ALA A 338 9.83 -13.21 -5.93
C ALA A 338 9.95 -14.31 -4.86
N ILE A 339 9.09 -15.33 -4.92
CA ILE A 339 9.15 -16.48 -4.01
C ILE A 339 10.49 -17.24 -4.16
N ASP A 340 10.98 -17.42 -5.38
CA ASP A 340 12.26 -18.08 -5.62
C ASP A 340 13.44 -17.29 -5.05
N ILE A 341 13.46 -15.96 -5.20
CA ILE A 341 14.46 -15.06 -4.59
C ILE A 341 14.43 -15.21 -3.06
N LEU A 342 13.25 -15.09 -2.45
CA LEU A 342 13.08 -15.16 -0.99
C LEU A 342 13.47 -16.54 -0.42
N ASN A 343 13.24 -17.63 -1.19
CA ASN A 343 13.62 -18.99 -0.82
C ASN A 343 15.11 -19.28 -0.91
N GLN A 344 15.85 -18.53 -1.72
CA GLN A 344 17.29 -18.77 -1.95
C GLN A 344 18.19 -18.24 -0.84
N CYS A 345 17.67 -17.41 0.08
CA CYS A 345 18.43 -16.86 1.19
C CYS A 345 18.98 -17.97 2.12
N ARG A 346 20.29 -17.97 2.32
CA ARG A 346 21.01 -18.91 3.21
C ARG A 346 21.78 -18.22 4.31
N ARG A 347 22.19 -16.97 4.09
CA ARG A 347 23.00 -16.16 5.01
C ARG A 347 22.28 -14.89 5.39
N LEU A 348 22.78 -14.23 6.44
CA LEU A 348 22.28 -12.94 6.90
C LEU A 348 22.38 -11.86 5.80
N GLY A 349 23.50 -11.85 5.05
CA GLY A 349 23.69 -10.91 3.93
C GLY A 349 22.67 -11.10 2.81
N ASP A 350 22.32 -12.35 2.48
CA ASP A 350 21.31 -12.63 1.46
C ASP A 350 19.94 -12.04 1.82
N ILE A 351 19.61 -11.96 3.13
CA ILE A 351 18.37 -11.33 3.61
C ILE A 351 18.46 -9.81 3.52
N ALA A 352 19.62 -9.21 3.85
CA ALA A 352 19.84 -7.77 3.72
C ALA A 352 19.76 -7.27 2.28
N ASP A 353 20.20 -8.10 1.32
CA ASP A 353 20.25 -7.72 -0.11
C ASP A 353 18.90 -7.84 -0.83
N ILE A 354 17.86 -8.39 -0.20
CA ILE A 354 16.54 -8.61 -0.82
C ILE A 354 15.95 -7.30 -1.31
N SER A 355 16.03 -6.24 -0.49
CA SER A 355 15.53 -4.92 -0.86
C SER A 355 16.07 -4.46 -2.21
N TYR A 356 17.35 -4.70 -2.48
CA TYR A 356 17.98 -4.41 -3.77
C TYR A 356 17.51 -5.37 -4.88
N GLN A 357 17.44 -6.67 -4.59
CA GLN A 357 17.06 -7.69 -5.57
C GLN A 357 15.60 -7.62 -6.02
N THR A 358 14.71 -7.01 -5.23
CA THR A 358 13.28 -6.88 -5.54
C THR A 358 12.90 -5.50 -6.09
N THR A 359 13.86 -4.59 -6.32
CA THR A 359 13.61 -3.23 -6.82
C THR A 359 12.86 -3.17 -8.15
N TRP A 360 12.96 -4.22 -8.98
CA TRP A 360 12.29 -4.30 -10.27
C TRP A 360 10.79 -4.64 -10.18
N ILE A 361 10.29 -5.07 -9.01
CA ILE A 361 8.87 -5.40 -8.81
C ILE A 361 8.04 -4.11 -8.92
N PRO A 362 6.96 -4.10 -9.72
CA PRO A 362 6.15 -2.90 -9.92
C PRO A 362 5.46 -2.42 -8.63
N SER A 363 5.27 -1.10 -8.51
CA SER A 363 4.49 -0.48 -7.43
C SER A 363 3.17 0.07 -8.00
N PRO A 364 1.98 -0.36 -7.51
CA PRO A 364 1.79 -1.30 -6.40
C PRO A 364 2.11 -2.76 -6.77
N PRO A 365 2.61 -3.57 -5.81
CA PRO A 365 2.89 -4.98 -6.04
C PRO A 365 1.61 -5.77 -6.34
N PRO A 366 1.73 -6.98 -6.93
CA PRO A 366 0.62 -7.91 -7.10
C PRO A 366 -0.22 -8.06 -5.81
N PRO A 367 -1.56 -8.17 -5.89
CA PRO A 367 -2.43 -8.26 -4.70
C PRO A 367 -2.05 -9.38 -3.74
N GLU A 368 -1.52 -10.49 -4.26
CA GLU A 368 -1.06 -11.65 -3.49
C GLU A 368 0.22 -11.36 -2.68
N LEU A 369 1.06 -10.44 -3.15
CA LEU A 369 2.28 -9.98 -2.47
C LEU A 369 2.06 -8.70 -1.66
N GLY A 370 0.98 -7.95 -1.92
CA GLY A 370 0.87 -6.57 -1.48
C GLY A 370 0.82 -6.34 0.03
N THR A 371 0.50 -7.36 0.82
CA THR A 371 0.54 -7.26 2.29
C THR A 371 1.82 -7.86 2.89
N ILE A 372 2.40 -8.88 2.26
CA ILE A 372 3.51 -9.68 2.80
C ILE A 372 4.86 -9.11 2.38
N LEU A 373 5.01 -8.74 1.11
CA LEU A 373 6.28 -8.27 0.56
C LEU A 373 6.81 -7.03 1.31
N PRO A 374 6.01 -5.96 1.56
CA PRO A 374 6.50 -4.81 2.32
C PRO A 374 7.04 -5.18 3.70
N GLN A 375 6.36 -6.07 4.44
CA GLN A 375 6.82 -6.52 5.76
C GLN A 375 8.15 -7.27 5.67
N LEU A 376 8.35 -8.10 4.65
CA LEU A 376 9.63 -8.78 4.41
C LEU A 376 10.75 -7.80 4.01
N LEU A 377 10.42 -6.73 3.29
CA LEU A 377 11.38 -5.68 2.95
C LEU A 377 11.79 -4.85 4.17
N ASP A 378 10.85 -4.54 5.08
CA ASP A 378 11.17 -3.87 6.35
C ASP A 378 12.09 -4.73 7.22
N ILE A 379 11.84 -6.05 7.26
CA ILE A 379 12.71 -7.03 7.94
C ILE A 379 14.11 -7.03 7.29
N SER A 380 14.19 -7.07 5.96
CA SER A 380 15.44 -7.00 5.20
C SER A 380 16.24 -5.74 5.56
N GLN A 381 15.58 -4.58 5.62
CA GLN A 381 16.20 -3.32 5.99
C GLN A 381 16.69 -3.32 7.46
N GLY A 382 15.91 -3.87 8.39
CA GLY A 382 16.33 -4.02 9.78
C GLY A 382 17.55 -4.94 9.93
N VAL A 383 17.62 -6.01 9.14
CA VAL A 383 18.81 -6.89 9.06
C VAL A 383 20.01 -6.13 8.49
N GLN A 384 19.83 -5.34 7.43
CA GLN A 384 20.89 -4.50 6.87
C GLN A 384 21.43 -3.50 7.90
N ALA A 385 20.54 -2.82 8.63
CA ALA A 385 20.91 -1.90 9.70
C ALA A 385 21.69 -2.62 10.82
N SER A 386 21.31 -3.86 11.14
CA SER A 386 22.06 -4.67 12.10
C SER A 386 23.47 -4.99 11.60
N GLN A 387 23.67 -5.29 10.31
CA GLN A 387 25.01 -5.60 9.76
C GLN A 387 25.93 -4.39 9.69
N GLN A 388 25.37 -3.20 9.48
CA GLN A 388 26.13 -1.94 9.42
C GLN A 388 26.49 -1.39 10.80
N ALA A 389 25.95 -1.97 11.88
CA ALA A 389 26.26 -1.52 13.23
C ALA A 389 27.72 -1.83 13.60
N THR A 390 28.34 -0.88 14.31
CA THR A 390 29.78 -0.89 14.61
C THR A 390 30.22 -1.92 15.65
N THR A 391 29.32 -2.35 16.55
CA THR A 391 29.66 -3.25 17.67
C THR A 391 28.82 -4.52 17.65
N SER A 392 29.42 -5.67 17.97
CA SER A 392 28.73 -6.97 18.01
C SER A 392 27.49 -6.98 18.91
N TYR A 393 27.53 -6.25 20.04
CA TYR A 393 26.37 -6.09 20.92
C TYR A 393 25.24 -5.31 20.23
N ARG A 394 25.55 -4.23 19.52
CA ARG A 394 24.54 -3.44 18.78
C ARG A 394 23.99 -4.22 17.59
N GLN A 395 24.82 -5.00 16.90
CA GLN A 395 24.38 -5.95 15.87
C GLN A 395 23.38 -6.96 16.46
N TYR A 396 23.69 -7.56 17.62
CA TYR A 396 22.80 -8.46 18.35
C TYR A 396 21.47 -7.81 18.75
N GLU A 397 21.52 -6.57 19.27
CA GLU A 397 20.33 -5.85 19.71
C GLU A 397 19.42 -5.46 18.54
N LEU A 398 19.99 -4.98 17.44
CA LEU A 398 19.25 -4.57 16.23
C LEU A 398 18.65 -5.74 15.46
N LEU A 399 19.07 -6.99 15.73
CA LEU A 399 18.41 -8.18 15.19
C LEU A 399 17.11 -8.55 15.92
N LYS A 400 16.85 -8.03 17.12
CA LYS A 400 15.62 -8.34 17.86
C LYS A 400 14.35 -7.88 17.13
N PRO A 401 14.23 -6.63 16.66
CA PRO A 401 13.01 -6.20 15.96
C PRO A 401 12.70 -7.00 14.69
N PRO A 402 13.66 -7.29 13.79
CA PRO A 402 13.44 -8.17 12.63
C PRO A 402 12.96 -9.57 12.99
N ILE A 403 13.50 -10.18 14.05
CA ILE A 403 13.07 -11.51 14.53
C ILE A 403 11.62 -11.46 15.04
N ASN A 404 11.28 -10.46 15.85
CA ASN A 404 9.92 -10.29 16.38
C ASN A 404 8.91 -10.06 15.25
N ALA A 405 9.24 -9.16 14.31
CA ALA A 405 8.40 -8.87 13.15
C ALA A 405 8.18 -10.11 12.28
N LEU A 406 9.21 -10.92 12.07
CA LEU A 406 9.11 -12.17 11.31
C LEU A 406 8.24 -13.22 12.04
N GLN A 407 8.27 -13.25 13.37
CA GLN A 407 7.44 -14.13 14.18
C GLN A 407 5.97 -13.68 14.19
N GLU A 408 5.72 -12.37 14.22
CA GLU A 408 4.38 -11.79 14.03
C GLU A 408 3.83 -12.08 12.63
N LEU A 409 4.65 -11.92 11.59
CA LEU A 409 4.29 -12.27 10.21
C LEU A 409 3.97 -13.77 10.09
N LYS A 410 4.76 -14.65 10.71
CA LYS A 410 4.46 -16.08 10.73
C LYS A 410 3.10 -16.35 11.37
N ASN A 411 2.80 -15.71 12.50
CA ASN A 411 1.52 -15.88 13.18
C ASN A 411 0.36 -15.36 12.31
N SER A 412 0.51 -14.21 11.67
CA SER A 412 -0.54 -13.67 10.79
C SER A 412 -0.81 -14.56 9.58
N LEU A 413 0.24 -15.17 9.01
CA LEU A 413 0.12 -16.12 7.90
C LEU A 413 -0.63 -17.40 8.29
N THR A 414 -0.52 -17.88 9.53
CA THR A 414 -1.28 -19.07 9.98
C THR A 414 -2.80 -18.85 9.98
N PHE A 415 -3.26 -17.60 10.07
CA PHE A 415 -4.68 -17.24 10.02
C PHE A 415 -5.12 -16.68 8.66
N ALA A 416 -4.25 -16.72 7.64
CA ALA A 416 -4.56 -16.20 6.32
C ALA A 416 -5.56 -17.10 5.57
N LYS A 417 -6.45 -16.46 4.78
CA LYS A 417 -7.51 -17.16 4.04
C LYS A 417 -7.01 -18.11 2.93
N ASN A 418 -5.76 -17.98 2.50
CA ASN A 418 -5.20 -18.76 1.39
C ASN A 418 -4.10 -19.73 1.88
N ALA A 419 -4.47 -21.01 2.02
CA ALA A 419 -3.60 -22.05 2.57
C ALA A 419 -2.31 -22.30 1.77
N ALA A 420 -2.35 -22.17 0.44
CA ALA A 420 -1.19 -22.41 -0.41
C ALA A 420 -0.10 -21.33 -0.23
N LEU A 421 -0.50 -20.06 -0.23
CA LEU A 421 0.40 -18.94 0.03
C LEU A 421 0.90 -18.94 1.48
N ALA A 422 0.03 -19.24 2.44
CA ALA A 422 0.41 -19.37 3.85
C ALA A 422 1.49 -20.44 4.06
N THR A 423 1.41 -21.56 3.33
CA THR A 423 2.42 -22.63 3.41
C THR A 423 3.76 -22.19 2.81
N GLN A 424 3.74 -21.57 1.63
CA GLN A 424 4.95 -21.11 0.95
C GLN A 424 5.66 -20.01 1.73
N PHE A 425 4.97 -18.91 2.07
CA PHE A 425 5.55 -17.83 2.87
C PHE A 425 5.86 -18.26 4.31
N GLY A 426 5.09 -19.18 4.88
CA GLY A 426 5.39 -19.78 6.19
C GLY A 426 6.71 -20.54 6.20
N SER A 427 7.03 -21.30 5.14
CA SER A 427 8.32 -21.98 5.01
C SER A 427 9.49 -20.99 4.87
N ILE A 428 9.31 -19.92 4.08
CA ILE A 428 10.28 -18.83 3.93
C ILE A 428 10.54 -18.16 5.28
N ALA A 429 9.48 -17.78 5.99
CA ALA A 429 9.57 -17.14 7.28
C ALA A 429 10.28 -18.02 8.33
N ASN A 430 9.98 -19.32 8.37
CA ASN A 430 10.69 -20.26 9.25
C ASN A 430 12.19 -20.36 8.94
N ARG A 431 12.55 -20.40 7.65
CA ARG A 431 13.94 -20.46 7.22
C ARG A 431 14.70 -19.20 7.61
N TRP A 432 14.13 -18.03 7.35
CA TRP A 432 14.72 -16.76 7.74
C TRP A 432 14.84 -16.64 9.25
N LEU A 433 13.82 -17.04 10.00
CA LEU A 433 13.84 -17.01 11.46
C LEU A 433 14.98 -17.88 12.00
N THR A 434 15.19 -19.06 11.41
CA THR A 434 16.34 -19.92 11.75
C THR A 434 17.68 -19.22 11.47
N ILE A 435 17.82 -18.53 10.33
CA ILE A 435 19.04 -17.79 9.98
C ILE A 435 19.27 -16.64 10.98
N LEU A 436 18.24 -15.85 11.27
CA LEU A 436 18.32 -14.69 12.16
C LEU A 436 18.61 -15.10 13.60
N GLU A 437 17.92 -16.12 14.13
CA GLU A 437 18.16 -16.64 15.47
C GLU A 437 19.56 -17.25 15.62
N THR A 438 20.04 -17.95 14.58
CA THR A 438 21.41 -18.49 14.60
C THR A 438 22.43 -17.36 14.62
N ALA A 439 22.28 -16.37 13.73
CA ALA A 439 23.14 -15.19 13.71
C ALA A 439 23.10 -14.42 15.03
N GLN A 440 21.91 -14.26 15.63
CA GLN A 440 21.74 -13.61 16.92
C GLN A 440 22.45 -14.36 18.04
N ARG A 441 22.39 -15.70 18.08
CA ARG A 441 23.12 -16.51 19.07
C ARG A 441 24.63 -16.36 18.92
N THR A 442 25.15 -16.45 17.69
CA THR A 442 26.58 -16.23 17.43
C THR A 442 27.02 -14.84 17.85
N LEU A 443 26.25 -13.80 17.52
CA LEU A 443 26.55 -12.42 17.92
C LEU A 443 26.44 -12.22 19.43
N ALA A 444 25.53 -12.90 20.11
CA ALA A 444 25.43 -12.87 21.57
C ALA A 444 26.67 -13.50 22.23
N GLU A 445 27.19 -14.60 21.70
CA GLU A 445 28.43 -15.23 22.17
C GLU A 445 29.64 -14.33 21.91
N THR A 446 29.77 -13.78 20.69
CA THR A 446 30.84 -12.84 20.35
C THR A 446 30.75 -11.55 21.18
N ALA A 447 29.53 -11.06 21.48
CA ALA A 447 29.33 -9.90 22.34
C ALA A 447 29.69 -10.21 23.80
N LYS A 448 29.43 -11.42 24.29
CA LYS A 448 29.91 -11.86 25.62
C LYS A 448 31.44 -11.96 25.69
N GLN A 449 32.08 -12.26 24.57
CA GLN A 449 33.55 -12.26 24.44
C GLN A 449 34.13 -10.87 24.13
N SER A 450 33.30 -9.90 23.75
CA SER A 450 33.76 -8.54 23.47
C SER A 450 34.18 -7.84 24.76
N GLN A 451 35.35 -7.19 24.73
CA GLN A 451 35.93 -6.50 25.88
C GLN A 451 35.29 -5.11 26.14
N GLU A 452 34.10 -4.82 25.62
CA GLU A 452 33.46 -3.50 25.77
C GLU A 452 32.54 -3.44 27.00
N ILE A 453 32.42 -2.25 27.57
CA ILE A 453 31.46 -1.93 28.62
C ILE A 453 30.08 -1.80 27.98
N ARG A 454 29.11 -2.58 28.47
CA ARG A 454 27.72 -2.51 28.03
C ARG A 454 27.13 -1.12 28.33
N GLN A 455 26.59 -0.46 27.31
CA GLN A 455 25.85 0.79 27.49
C GLN A 455 24.48 0.51 28.16
N VAL A 456 24.32 1.01 29.38
CA VAL A 456 23.13 0.80 30.23
C VAL A 456 22.37 2.09 30.50
N TYR A 457 23.01 3.24 30.29
CA TYR A 457 22.40 4.55 30.48
C TYR A 457 21.57 4.93 29.25
N ILE A 458 20.46 5.61 29.49
CA ILE A 458 19.53 6.10 28.45
C ILE A 458 19.30 7.58 28.72
N ALA A 459 19.93 8.42 27.90
CA ALA A 459 19.72 9.87 27.94
C ALA A 459 18.66 10.30 26.92
N GLY A 460 17.81 11.25 27.31
CA GLY A 460 16.87 11.95 26.44
C GLY A 460 15.48 11.34 26.32
N ASN A 461 15.39 10.04 26.03
CA ASN A 461 14.10 9.35 25.85
C ASN A 461 13.42 9.04 27.19
N SER A 462 12.08 9.06 27.21
CA SER A 462 11.33 8.55 28.36
C SER A 462 11.49 7.03 28.46
N LEU A 463 11.69 6.53 29.68
CA LEU A 463 11.89 5.11 29.95
C LEU A 463 10.55 4.39 29.85
N ASP A 464 10.51 3.31 29.08
CA ASP A 464 9.35 2.41 28.98
C ASP A 464 9.65 1.10 29.72
N PRO A 465 8.76 0.62 30.62
CA PRO A 465 8.97 -0.64 31.33
C PRO A 465 9.26 -1.83 30.42
N ALA A 466 8.66 -1.88 29.22
CA ALA A 466 8.84 -2.99 28.28
C ALA A 466 10.26 -3.08 27.72
N THR A 467 10.97 -1.95 27.60
CA THR A 467 12.31 -1.89 27.01
C THR A 467 13.40 -1.65 28.06
N ALA A 468 13.12 -0.81 29.05
CA ALA A 468 14.05 -0.35 30.06
C ALA A 468 13.99 -1.16 31.37
N THR A 469 13.04 -2.09 31.53
CA THR A 469 12.91 -3.04 32.66
C THR A 469 13.20 -2.41 34.03
N ASN A 470 14.40 -2.60 34.61
CA ASN A 470 14.73 -2.15 35.97
C ASN A 470 15.60 -0.89 36.03
N ARG A 471 15.71 -0.13 34.93
CA ARG A 471 16.56 1.08 34.84
C ARG A 471 15.96 2.32 35.48
N PHE A 472 14.65 2.32 35.81
CA PHE A 472 14.02 3.43 36.53
C PHE A 472 14.34 3.34 38.04
N LYS A 473 14.97 4.38 38.59
CA LYS A 473 15.45 4.44 39.98
C LYS A 473 14.86 5.62 40.74
N GLY A 474 14.63 5.42 42.04
CA GLY A 474 14.11 6.43 42.95
C GLY A 474 12.60 6.71 42.81
N ARG A 475 12.17 7.85 43.38
CA ARG A 475 10.78 8.38 43.32
C ARG A 475 9.72 7.56 44.03
N ILE A 476 10.14 6.70 44.95
CA ILE A 476 9.24 5.82 45.72
C ILE A 476 8.29 6.64 46.59
N ASP A 477 8.76 7.79 47.07
CA ASP A 477 7.98 8.79 47.80
C ASP A 477 6.79 9.31 46.97
N ILE A 478 7.03 9.72 45.71
CA ILE A 478 5.99 10.23 44.81
C ILE A 478 4.97 9.12 44.51
N PHE A 479 5.41 7.90 44.21
CA PHE A 479 4.49 6.79 43.94
C PHE A 479 3.62 6.46 45.15
N ARG A 480 4.21 6.45 46.36
CA ARG A 480 3.47 6.23 47.61
C ARG A 480 2.48 7.35 47.88
N GLU A 481 2.84 8.60 47.61
CA GLU A 481 1.92 9.73 47.78
C GLU A 481 0.76 9.67 46.78
N ILE A 482 1.03 9.38 45.49
CA ILE A 482 -0.02 9.15 44.47
C ILE A 482 -0.96 8.03 44.92
N GLU A 483 -0.41 6.90 45.36
CA GLU A 483 -1.20 5.76 45.84
C GLU A 483 -2.07 6.13 47.04
N THR A 484 -1.49 6.77 48.05
CA THR A 484 -2.20 7.20 49.28
C THR A 484 -3.35 8.15 48.95
N LEU A 485 -3.10 9.15 48.10
CA LEU A 485 -4.12 10.12 47.70
C LEU A 485 -5.21 9.49 46.84
N THR A 486 -4.84 8.58 45.94
CA THR A 486 -5.78 7.88 45.06
C THR A 486 -6.70 6.93 45.83
N LEU A 487 -6.26 6.37 46.95
CA LEU A 487 -7.04 5.46 47.80
C LEU A 487 -7.91 6.17 48.84
N SER A 488 -7.73 7.48 49.05
CA SER A 488 -8.53 8.25 50.01
C SER A 488 -10.04 8.22 49.71
N ASP A 489 -10.88 8.48 50.71
CA ASP A 489 -12.35 8.46 50.56
C ASP A 489 -12.86 9.51 49.55
N GLN A 490 -12.15 10.63 49.44
CA GLN A 490 -12.39 11.69 48.49
C GLN A 490 -11.07 12.03 47.77
N PRO A 491 -10.74 11.30 46.69
CA PRO A 491 -9.48 11.51 45.99
C PRO A 491 -9.42 12.92 45.40
N PRO A 492 -8.38 13.72 45.71
CA PRO A 492 -8.20 15.02 45.09
C PRO A 492 -7.72 14.86 43.64
N VAL A 493 -7.81 15.95 42.87
CA VAL A 493 -7.11 16.04 41.59
C VAL A 493 -5.61 16.08 41.88
N LEU A 494 -4.82 15.29 41.15
CA LEU A 494 -3.37 15.28 41.30
C LEU A 494 -2.73 16.14 40.22
N LEU A 495 -1.78 16.98 40.59
CA LEU A 495 -0.93 17.71 39.63
C LEU A 495 0.53 17.33 39.88
N LEU A 496 1.08 16.49 39.01
CA LEU A 496 2.49 16.17 38.97
C LEU A 496 3.23 17.23 38.15
N TYR A 497 3.98 18.10 38.80
CA TYR A 497 4.70 19.18 38.12
C TYR A 497 6.19 19.14 38.42
N GLY A 498 6.99 19.59 37.47
CA GLY A 498 8.44 19.64 37.64
C GLY A 498 9.14 20.12 36.38
N GLY A 499 10.43 20.43 36.48
CA GLY A 499 11.24 20.89 35.35
C GLY A 499 11.25 19.90 34.18
N ARG A 500 11.68 20.35 33.00
CA ARG A 500 11.90 19.45 31.86
C ARG A 500 12.98 18.43 32.20
N ARG A 501 12.84 17.23 31.62
CA ARG A 501 13.80 16.12 31.78
C ARG A 501 14.02 15.63 33.23
N THR A 502 13.07 15.90 34.14
CA THR A 502 13.05 15.36 35.53
C THR A 502 12.51 13.93 35.64
N GLY A 503 11.98 13.38 34.54
CA GLY A 503 11.51 12.00 34.47
C GLY A 503 10.01 11.80 34.69
N LYS A 504 9.17 12.86 34.57
CA LYS A 504 7.71 12.80 34.75
C LYS A 504 7.03 11.71 33.91
N THR A 505 7.17 11.77 32.59
CA THR A 505 6.60 10.78 31.66
C THR A 505 7.12 9.37 31.95
N SER A 506 8.40 9.20 32.29
CA SER A 506 8.97 7.91 32.71
C SER A 506 8.30 7.41 33.98
N ALA A 507 8.10 8.27 34.99
CA ALA A 507 7.44 7.88 36.23
C ALA A 507 5.98 7.45 35.99
N LEU A 508 5.24 8.14 35.11
CA LEU A 508 3.87 7.76 34.75
C LEU A 508 3.81 6.40 34.04
N LYS A 509 4.78 6.10 33.16
CA LYS A 509 4.86 4.79 32.49
C LYS A 509 5.16 3.65 33.46
N TYR A 510 5.95 3.89 34.50
CA TYR A 510 6.29 2.91 35.54
C TYR A 510 5.23 2.82 36.66
N LEU A 511 4.27 3.74 36.71
CA LEU A 511 3.24 3.78 37.73
C LEU A 511 2.46 2.45 37.86
N PRO A 512 2.06 1.75 36.77
CA PRO A 512 1.37 0.46 36.87
C PRO A 512 2.15 -0.65 37.61
N ASP A 513 3.49 -0.59 37.60
CA ASP A 513 4.36 -1.55 38.28
C ASP A 513 4.61 -1.19 39.75
N LYS A 514 4.23 0.02 40.17
CA LYS A 514 4.57 0.61 41.47
C LYS A 514 3.37 0.88 42.39
N VAL A 515 2.14 0.74 41.88
CA VAL A 515 0.90 0.94 42.65
C VAL A 515 0.14 -0.37 42.87
N VAL A 516 -0.74 -0.38 43.87
CA VAL A 516 -1.59 -1.54 44.18
C VAL A 516 -2.50 -1.97 43.01
N PRO A 517 -2.82 -3.27 42.93
CA PRO A 517 -3.78 -3.88 41.99
C PRO A 517 -5.07 -3.13 41.66
N ASN A 518 -5.62 -2.42 42.65
CA ASN A 518 -6.93 -1.81 42.56
C ASN A 518 -6.89 -0.45 41.88
N ILE A 519 -5.70 0.14 41.70
CA ILE A 519 -5.50 1.34 40.92
C ILE A 519 -5.12 0.93 39.50
N VAL A 520 -5.82 1.49 38.51
CA VAL A 520 -5.56 1.26 37.09
C VAL A 520 -5.08 2.56 36.47
N PRO A 521 -3.74 2.78 36.36
CA PRO A 521 -3.20 3.95 35.70
C PRO A 521 -3.42 3.88 34.19
N LEU A 522 -4.03 4.91 33.63
CA LEU A 522 -4.30 5.06 32.20
C LEU A 522 -3.60 6.32 31.71
N LEU A 523 -2.40 6.14 31.18
CA LEU A 523 -1.61 7.20 30.57
C LEU A 523 -2.20 7.60 29.20
N VAL A 524 -2.39 8.91 29.04
CA VAL A 524 -2.77 9.59 27.82
C VAL A 524 -1.79 10.72 27.57
N ASP A 525 -1.15 10.69 26.41
CA ASP A 525 -0.24 11.72 25.91
C ASP A 525 -1.03 12.74 25.09
N LEU A 526 -1.10 13.98 25.59
CA LEU A 526 -1.85 15.06 24.96
C LEU A 526 -1.04 15.81 23.89
N GLN A 527 0.25 15.52 23.73
CA GLN A 527 1.05 16.11 22.65
C GLN A 527 0.50 15.71 21.27
N GLY A 528 0.09 14.44 21.11
CA GLY A 528 -0.60 13.97 19.90
C GLY A 528 -2.03 14.51 19.76
N ALA A 529 -2.69 14.81 20.88
CA ALA A 529 -4.06 15.32 20.90
C ALA A 529 -4.17 16.79 20.43
N ALA A 530 -3.10 17.59 20.57
CA ALA A 530 -3.05 18.96 20.05
C ALA A 530 -3.20 19.04 18.52
N SER A 531 -2.94 17.95 17.79
CA SER A 531 -3.17 17.87 16.34
C SER A 531 -4.64 17.75 15.95
N ALA A 532 -5.52 17.41 16.90
CA ALA A 532 -6.94 17.28 16.64
C ALA A 532 -7.58 18.66 16.46
N THR A 533 -8.01 18.96 15.23
CA THR A 533 -8.72 20.20 14.89
C THR A 533 -10.22 20.14 15.23
N THR A 534 -10.73 18.98 15.66
CA THR A 534 -12.15 18.75 15.95
C THR A 534 -12.35 18.07 17.31
N LEU A 535 -13.48 18.36 17.96
CA LEU A 535 -13.86 17.73 19.23
C LEU A 535 -14.04 16.20 19.10
N LYS A 536 -14.55 15.75 17.94
CA LYS A 536 -14.65 14.33 17.60
C LYS A 536 -13.25 13.69 17.55
N GLY A 537 -12.32 14.28 16.80
CA GLY A 537 -10.96 13.75 16.69
C GLY A 537 -10.23 13.70 18.03
N PHE A 538 -10.47 14.67 18.92
CA PHE A 538 -9.96 14.65 20.28
C PHE A 538 -10.54 13.45 21.08
N ALA A 539 -11.86 13.24 21.02
CA ALA A 539 -12.52 12.14 21.73
C ALA A 539 -12.12 10.74 21.22
N GLU A 540 -11.97 10.58 19.89
CA GLU A 540 -11.46 9.35 19.28
C GLU A 540 -10.01 9.06 19.71
N ASN A 541 -9.14 10.08 19.69
CA ASN A 541 -7.76 9.93 20.13
C ASN A 541 -7.68 9.57 21.63
N LEU A 542 -8.43 10.28 22.48
CA LEU A 542 -8.48 10.03 23.92
C LEU A 542 -8.93 8.59 24.23
N SER A 543 -10.05 8.14 23.65
CA SER A 543 -10.58 6.79 23.87
C SER A 543 -9.62 5.70 23.35
N GLN A 544 -9.03 5.90 22.17
CA GLN A 544 -8.08 4.95 21.59
C GLN A 544 -6.80 4.84 22.42
N GLN A 545 -6.29 5.95 22.96
CA GLN A 545 -5.13 5.94 23.86
C GLN A 545 -5.44 5.21 25.16
N ILE A 546 -6.59 5.47 25.79
CA ILE A 546 -7.04 4.76 27.00
C ILE A 546 -7.09 3.24 26.76
N ILE A 547 -7.70 2.80 25.65
CA ILE A 547 -7.80 1.38 25.29
C ILE A 547 -6.41 0.78 25.04
N ASN A 548 -5.55 1.48 24.30
CA ASN A 548 -4.20 1.01 24.00
C ASN A 548 -3.34 0.88 25.25
N THR A 549 -3.41 1.85 26.16
CA THR A 549 -2.69 1.81 27.43
C THR A 549 -3.21 0.66 28.31
N ALA A 550 -4.53 0.48 28.41
CA ALA A 550 -5.13 -0.64 29.16
C ALA A 550 -4.68 -2.03 28.66
N ARG A 551 -4.48 -2.19 27.34
CA ARG A 551 -3.96 -3.42 26.73
C ARG A 551 -2.47 -3.68 27.05
N ARG A 552 -1.70 -2.62 27.27
CA ARG A 552 -0.26 -2.67 27.57
C ARG A 552 0.05 -2.85 29.05
N LEU A 553 -0.95 -2.69 29.93
CA LEU A 553 -0.75 -2.90 31.36
C LEU A 553 -0.23 -4.32 31.64
N PRO A 554 0.64 -4.49 32.66
CA PRO A 554 1.12 -5.82 33.09
C PRO A 554 -0.02 -6.81 33.34
N ARG A 555 -1.18 -6.28 33.75
CA ARG A 555 -2.44 -7.00 33.89
C ARG A 555 -3.34 -6.56 32.75
N LYS A 556 -3.52 -7.43 31.76
CA LYS A 556 -4.36 -7.13 30.60
C LYS A 556 -5.80 -6.87 31.05
N ILE A 557 -6.22 -5.61 31.00
CA ILE A 557 -7.61 -5.21 31.23
C ILE A 557 -8.23 -4.97 29.86
N PHE A 558 -9.29 -5.70 29.55
CA PHE A 558 -10.03 -5.47 28.33
C PHE A 558 -11.08 -4.38 28.57
N LEU A 559 -10.96 -3.26 27.86
CA LEU A 559 -11.95 -2.19 27.86
C LEU A 559 -12.83 -2.32 26.60
N PRO A 560 -14.15 -2.07 26.70
CA PRO A 560 -15.03 -1.99 25.53
C PRO A 560 -14.60 -0.85 24.61
N ASN A 561 -14.92 -0.94 23.31
CA ASN A 561 -14.75 0.18 22.38
C ASN A 561 -15.92 1.15 22.54
N PRO A 562 -15.70 2.48 22.41
CA PRO A 562 -16.79 3.44 22.39
C PRO A 562 -17.66 3.25 21.13
N ASP A 563 -18.94 3.60 21.26
CA ASP A 563 -19.92 3.60 20.17
C ASP A 563 -19.57 4.71 19.15
N ALA A 564 -19.13 4.32 17.96
CA ALA A 564 -18.63 5.24 16.94
C ALA A 564 -19.72 6.19 16.41
N ASP A 565 -20.97 5.73 16.34
CA ASP A 565 -22.09 6.52 15.85
C ASP A 565 -22.43 7.62 16.86
N LYS A 566 -22.55 7.25 18.15
CA LYS A 566 -22.79 8.21 19.23
C LYS A 566 -21.66 9.22 19.39
N LEU A 567 -20.41 8.78 19.21
CA LEU A 567 -19.24 9.64 19.31
C LEU A 567 -19.14 10.62 18.13
N ALA A 568 -19.72 10.27 16.97
CA ALA A 568 -19.85 11.18 15.84
C ALA A 568 -20.97 12.23 16.04
N GLU A 569 -22.05 11.88 16.75
CA GLU A 569 -23.16 12.79 17.07
C GLU A 569 -22.78 13.78 18.18
N ASP A 570 -22.39 13.29 19.36
CA ASP A 570 -21.96 14.12 20.50
C ASP A 570 -20.81 13.44 21.28
N PRO A 571 -19.56 13.88 21.05
CA PRO A 571 -18.38 13.16 21.53
C PRO A 571 -18.28 13.01 23.06
N PHE A 572 -18.59 14.06 23.84
CA PHE A 572 -18.34 14.05 25.29
C PHE A 572 -19.40 13.28 26.10
N PRO A 573 -20.71 13.40 25.81
CA PRO A 573 -21.73 12.53 26.41
C PRO A 573 -21.55 11.05 26.02
N ALA A 574 -21.12 10.77 24.78
CA ALA A 574 -20.77 9.42 24.36
C ALA A 574 -19.60 8.86 25.18
N LEU A 575 -18.53 9.64 25.35
CA LEU A 575 -17.41 9.28 26.23
C LEU A 575 -17.85 9.08 27.69
N GLN A 576 -18.73 9.94 28.23
CA GLN A 576 -19.23 9.79 29.59
C GLN A 576 -20.00 8.47 29.78
N THR A 577 -20.83 8.11 28.79
CA THR A 577 -21.57 6.85 28.78
C THR A 577 -20.62 5.64 28.72
N TRP A 578 -19.59 5.74 27.90
CA TRP A 578 -18.55 4.72 27.75
C TRP A 578 -17.71 4.54 29.02
N LEU A 579 -17.30 5.63 29.68
CA LEU A 579 -16.58 5.56 30.95
C LEU A 579 -17.45 4.93 32.05
N ALA A 580 -18.75 5.21 32.09
CA ALA A 580 -19.68 4.56 33.02
C ALA A 580 -19.85 3.05 32.73
N GLU A 581 -19.74 2.61 31.48
CA GLU A 581 -19.72 1.18 31.12
C GLU A 581 -18.44 0.49 31.61
N ILE A 582 -17.29 1.18 31.52
CA ILE A 582 -16.01 0.71 32.07
C ILE A 582 -16.11 0.53 33.59
N GLU A 583 -16.71 1.48 34.31
CA GLU A 583 -16.94 1.39 35.75
C GLU A 583 -17.78 0.16 36.12
N ARG A 584 -18.89 -0.08 35.41
CA ARG A 584 -19.79 -1.22 35.66
C ARG A 584 -19.09 -2.57 35.42
N SER A 585 -18.28 -2.66 34.37
CA SER A 585 -17.57 -3.90 34.01
C SER A 585 -16.37 -4.21 34.90
N ASN A 586 -15.86 -3.23 35.65
CA ASN A 586 -14.67 -3.33 36.50
C ASN A 586 -14.94 -2.92 37.95
N SER A 587 -15.96 -3.52 38.57
CA SER A 587 -16.34 -3.23 39.96
C SER A 587 -15.16 -3.41 40.93
N GLY A 588 -14.89 -2.39 41.76
CA GLY A 588 -13.85 -2.43 42.79
C GLY A 588 -12.48 -1.90 42.35
N LYS A 589 -12.34 -1.45 41.09
CA LYS A 589 -11.14 -0.75 40.61
C LYS A 589 -11.35 0.77 40.65
N ARG A 590 -10.25 1.49 40.83
CA ARG A 590 -10.15 2.95 40.66
C ARG A 590 -9.31 3.23 39.43
N PHE A 591 -9.81 4.01 38.49
CA PHE A 591 -9.11 4.38 37.27
C PHE A 591 -8.39 5.71 37.48
N LEU A 592 -7.07 5.71 37.34
CA LEU A 592 -6.25 6.91 37.45
C LEU A 592 -5.90 7.37 36.03
N LEU A 593 -6.62 8.37 35.52
CA LEU A 593 -6.38 8.92 34.19
C LEU A 593 -5.24 9.93 34.27
N CYS A 594 -4.07 9.54 33.74
CA CYS A 594 -2.86 10.35 33.71
C CYS A 594 -2.78 11.12 32.40
N LEU A 595 -3.03 12.42 32.44
CA LEU A 595 -2.97 13.34 31.32
C LEU A 595 -1.59 14.00 31.30
N ASP A 596 -0.69 13.51 30.45
CA ASP A 596 0.67 14.04 30.28
C ASP A 596 0.67 15.23 29.31
N GLU A 597 1.51 16.23 29.60
CA GLU A 597 1.57 17.52 28.89
C GLU A 597 0.19 18.21 28.79
N TYR A 598 -0.49 18.34 29.94
CA TYR A 598 -1.86 18.87 30.01
C TYR A 598 -2.01 20.30 29.47
N GLU A 599 -0.93 21.08 29.45
CA GLU A 599 -0.93 22.45 28.93
C GLU A 599 -1.40 22.51 27.46
N ARG A 600 -1.20 21.42 26.71
CA ARG A 600 -1.64 21.24 25.32
C ARG A 600 -3.17 21.24 25.16
N LEU A 601 -3.94 21.05 26.23
CA LEU A 601 -5.39 21.21 26.19
C LEU A 601 -5.81 22.65 25.85
N SER A 602 -4.99 23.64 26.22
CA SER A 602 -5.24 25.05 25.87
C SER A 602 -5.21 25.25 24.34
N GLU A 603 -4.33 24.53 23.65
CA GLU A 603 -4.23 24.53 22.18
C GLU A 603 -5.46 23.89 21.55
N VAL A 604 -5.95 22.77 22.10
CA VAL A 604 -7.20 22.12 21.64
C VAL A 604 -8.41 23.04 21.83
N VAL A 605 -8.51 23.73 22.97
CA VAL A 605 -9.59 24.69 23.23
C VAL A 605 -9.54 25.85 22.24
N THR A 606 -8.35 26.36 21.94
CA THR A 606 -8.14 27.45 20.98
C THR A 606 -8.47 27.00 19.55
N ALA A 607 -8.01 25.82 19.14
CA ALA A 607 -8.23 25.27 17.80
C ALA A 607 -9.71 24.92 17.54
N THR A 608 -10.40 24.37 18.54
CA THR A 608 -11.83 24.00 18.43
C THR A 608 -12.77 25.15 18.77
N ASN A 609 -12.24 26.27 19.27
CA ASN A 609 -12.99 27.41 19.81
C ASN A 609 -14.07 26.99 20.83
N SER A 610 -13.80 25.93 21.60
CA SER A 610 -14.77 25.32 22.51
C SER A 610 -14.11 24.86 23.81
N ARG A 611 -14.73 25.20 24.94
CA ARG A 611 -14.32 24.74 26.28
C ARG A 611 -14.91 23.37 26.64
N ALA A 612 -15.58 22.71 25.71
CA ALA A 612 -16.19 21.40 25.93
C ALA A 612 -15.23 20.32 26.51
N PRO A 613 -13.95 20.22 26.08
CA PRO A 613 -13.00 19.28 26.68
C PRO A 613 -12.77 19.53 28.18
N LEU A 614 -12.63 20.80 28.58
CA LEU A 614 -12.43 21.18 29.99
C LEU A 614 -13.70 20.97 30.82
N ASN A 615 -14.87 21.26 30.25
CA ASN A 615 -16.16 21.00 30.88
C ASN A 615 -16.37 19.50 31.12
N PHE A 616 -15.98 18.66 30.16
CA PHE A 616 -16.02 17.21 30.31
C PHE A 616 -15.11 16.74 31.45
N ILE A 617 -13.87 17.21 31.51
CA ILE A 617 -12.93 16.93 32.60
C ILE A 617 -13.54 17.32 33.95
N ARG A 618 -14.14 18.51 34.06
CA ARG A 618 -14.82 18.96 35.28
C ARG A 618 -16.02 18.09 35.67
N ASN A 619 -16.81 17.66 34.69
CA ASN A 619 -17.94 16.76 34.90
C ASN A 619 -17.47 15.39 35.46
N LEU A 620 -16.35 14.86 34.94
CA LEU A 620 -15.73 13.65 35.48
C LEU A 620 -15.36 13.82 36.97
N LEU A 621 -14.74 14.95 37.32
CA LEU A 621 -14.36 15.26 38.70
C LEU A 621 -15.56 15.34 39.66
N GLN A 622 -16.70 15.85 39.20
CA GLN A 622 -17.87 16.06 40.06
C GLN A 622 -18.72 14.80 40.25
N HIS A 623 -18.80 13.95 39.22
CA HIS A 623 -19.82 12.89 39.18
C HIS A 623 -19.27 11.46 39.18
N GLN A 624 -17.99 11.25 38.87
CA GLN A 624 -17.42 9.89 38.73
C GLN A 624 -16.38 9.60 39.81
N LYS A 625 -16.82 8.97 40.91
CA LYS A 625 -15.96 8.66 42.08
C LYS A 625 -14.86 7.64 41.81
N GLN A 626 -14.98 6.81 40.77
CA GLN A 626 -13.97 5.80 40.42
C GLN A 626 -12.88 6.35 39.50
N TRP A 627 -13.09 7.50 38.87
CA TRP A 627 -12.11 8.15 37.99
C TRP A 627 -11.37 9.26 38.74
N ILE A 628 -10.06 9.07 38.93
CA ILE A 628 -9.16 10.07 39.49
C ILE A 628 -8.35 10.67 38.35
N LEU A 629 -8.15 11.98 38.38
CA LEU A 629 -7.32 12.69 37.39
C LEU A 629 -5.94 12.99 37.95
N LEU A 630 -4.91 12.70 37.15
CA LEU A 630 -3.55 13.14 37.36
C LEU A 630 -3.09 13.94 36.15
N PHE A 631 -2.85 15.23 36.34
CA PHE A 631 -2.25 16.11 35.33
C PHE A 631 -0.74 16.10 35.49
N SER A 632 0.00 15.95 34.40
CA SER A 632 1.47 16.05 34.38
C SER A 632 1.93 17.14 33.44
N GLY A 633 2.79 18.03 33.91
CA GLY A 633 3.26 19.17 33.12
C GLY A 633 4.47 19.88 33.72
N SER A 634 4.88 20.99 33.10
CA SER A 634 6.00 21.81 33.57
C SER A 634 5.58 22.96 34.48
N HIS A 635 4.33 23.40 34.40
CA HIS A 635 3.85 24.58 35.12
C HIS A 635 3.16 24.26 36.44
N GLN A 636 3.35 25.14 37.42
CA GLN A 636 2.55 25.15 38.64
C GLN A 636 1.17 25.78 38.37
N LEU A 637 0.16 25.44 39.16
CA LEU A 637 -1.18 26.05 39.08
C LEU A 637 -1.17 27.59 39.03
N SER A 638 -0.24 28.23 39.75
CA SER A 638 -0.11 29.70 39.78
C SER A 638 0.43 30.32 38.48
N GLU A 639 1.02 29.51 37.61
CA GLU A 639 1.60 29.94 36.32
C GLU A 639 0.64 29.69 35.15
N LEU A 640 -0.48 29.00 35.40
CA LEU A 640 -1.49 28.72 34.39
C LEU A 640 -2.39 29.93 34.11
N GLU A 641 -3.06 29.90 32.96
CA GLU A 641 -4.08 30.89 32.65
C GLU A 641 -5.21 30.90 33.69
N PRO A 642 -5.79 32.07 34.03
CA PRO A 642 -6.72 32.21 35.14
C PRO A 642 -7.90 31.24 35.11
N TYR A 643 -8.38 30.87 33.91
CA TYR A 643 -9.52 29.97 33.76
C TYR A 643 -9.23 28.56 34.28
N TRP A 644 -7.98 28.09 34.36
CA TRP A 644 -7.65 26.77 34.90
C TRP A 644 -8.04 26.61 36.37
N THR A 645 -8.05 27.71 37.11
CA THR A 645 -8.50 27.76 38.51
C THR A 645 -9.95 27.28 38.67
N ASP A 646 -10.80 27.49 37.66
CA ASP A 646 -12.20 27.09 37.68
C ASP A 646 -12.39 25.57 37.44
N TYR A 647 -11.41 24.89 36.88
CA TYR A 647 -11.46 23.46 36.54
C TYR A 647 -10.63 22.59 37.50
N LEU A 648 -9.56 23.14 38.09
CA LEU A 648 -8.62 22.44 38.97
C LEU A 648 -8.88 22.75 40.46
N ILE A 649 -10.14 22.71 40.88
CA ILE A 649 -10.55 22.92 42.27
C ILE A 649 -10.11 21.72 43.13
N ASN A 650 -9.56 21.96 44.33
CA ASN A 650 -9.06 20.93 45.24
C ASN A 650 -7.93 20.05 44.65
N THR A 651 -7.01 20.70 43.92
CA THR A 651 -5.84 20.03 43.32
C THR A 651 -4.70 19.91 44.33
N ARG A 652 -4.17 18.70 44.48
CA ARG A 652 -2.96 18.40 45.24
C ARG A 652 -1.75 18.40 44.31
N ALA A 653 -0.86 19.37 44.51
CA ALA A 653 0.35 19.51 43.71
C ALA A 653 1.48 18.62 44.26
N LEU A 654 2.02 17.75 43.42
CA LEU A 654 3.15 16.85 43.66
C LEU A 654 4.35 17.35 42.86
N ARG A 655 5.37 17.86 43.54
CA ARG A 655 6.57 18.38 42.89
C ARG A 655 7.55 17.25 42.59
N MET A 656 7.95 17.09 41.34
CA MET A 656 9.04 16.21 40.92
C MET A 656 10.31 17.03 40.68
N SER A 657 11.18 17.05 41.69
CA SER A 657 12.50 17.73 41.66
C SER A 657 13.61 16.81 41.14
N TYR A 658 14.88 17.03 41.47
CA TYR A 658 16.01 16.14 41.16
C TYR A 658 16.01 14.88 42.03
N LEU A 659 16.82 13.87 41.67
CA LEU A 659 16.91 12.64 42.47
C LEU A 659 17.57 12.94 43.82
N GLN A 660 17.26 12.13 44.83
CA GLN A 660 18.06 12.14 46.05
C GLN A 660 19.46 11.62 45.73
N GLU A 661 20.46 12.06 46.49
CA GLU A 661 21.85 11.66 46.26
C GLU A 661 22.03 10.14 46.31
N SER A 662 21.36 9.46 47.25
CA SER A 662 21.35 7.99 47.34
C SER A 662 20.77 7.32 46.09
N GLU A 663 19.67 7.85 45.55
CA GLU A 663 19.03 7.37 44.33
C GLU A 663 19.90 7.61 43.09
N ALA A 664 20.57 8.77 43.01
CA ALA A 664 21.52 9.09 41.94
C ALA A 664 22.76 8.20 42.01
N ARG A 665 23.32 7.96 43.20
CA ARG A 665 24.43 7.01 43.41
C ARG A 665 24.06 5.60 42.98
N GLU A 666 22.85 5.14 43.32
CA GLU A 666 22.35 3.84 42.88
C GLU A 666 22.21 3.80 41.35
N LEU A 667 21.69 4.87 40.74
CA LEU A 667 21.55 4.96 39.29
C LEU A 667 22.91 4.91 38.57
N ILE A 668 23.94 5.56 39.12
CA ILE A 668 25.30 5.57 38.54
C ILE A 668 25.96 4.21 38.75
N THR A 669 25.99 3.69 39.97
CA THR A 669 26.80 2.50 40.30
C THR A 669 26.12 1.17 40.01
N ARG A 670 24.78 1.15 40.00
CA ARG A 670 23.96 -0.05 39.78
C ARG A 670 22.67 0.25 38.99
N PRO A 671 22.77 0.74 37.74
CA PRO A 671 21.61 1.02 36.88
C PRO A 671 20.79 -0.24 36.57
N ILE A 672 21.45 -1.40 36.47
CA ILE A 672 20.84 -2.73 36.36
C ILE A 672 21.52 -3.69 37.34
N GLU A 673 20.87 -4.82 37.67
CA GLU A 673 21.37 -5.76 38.69
C GLU A 673 22.74 -6.36 38.36
N ASP A 674 22.99 -6.68 37.09
CA ASP A 674 24.20 -7.33 36.58
C ASP A 674 25.28 -6.35 36.09
N PHE A 675 25.22 -5.07 36.49
CA PHE A 675 26.22 -4.09 36.07
C PHE A 675 27.49 -4.16 36.93
N SER A 676 28.62 -4.47 36.30
CA SER A 676 29.94 -4.34 36.94
C SER A 676 30.21 -2.88 37.23
N ASN A 677 30.34 -2.50 38.49
CA ASN A 677 30.61 -1.11 38.85
C ASN A 677 31.98 -0.66 38.31
N ILE A 678 31.96 0.17 37.26
CA ILE A 678 33.14 0.72 36.59
C ILE A 678 33.59 2.07 37.17
N TYR A 679 32.94 2.61 38.21
CA TYR A 679 33.23 3.96 38.69
C TYR A 679 34.07 3.94 39.97
N GLU A 680 35.02 4.87 40.08
CA GLU A 680 35.63 5.24 41.36
C GLU A 680 34.71 6.17 42.16
N SER A 681 34.84 6.18 43.49
CA SER A 681 34.03 7.05 44.34
C SER A 681 34.20 8.53 43.99
N SER A 682 35.42 8.96 43.70
CA SER A 682 35.76 10.34 43.29
C SER A 682 35.03 10.75 42.00
N ALA A 683 34.91 9.84 41.03
CA ALA A 683 34.18 10.08 39.79
C ALA A 683 32.67 10.21 40.04
N VAL A 684 32.11 9.33 40.88
CA VAL A 684 30.69 9.39 41.25
C VAL A 684 30.37 10.70 41.98
N ASP A 685 31.22 11.11 42.92
CA ASP A 685 31.07 12.36 43.68
C ASP A 685 31.11 13.58 42.75
N LEU A 686 32.03 13.58 41.78
CA LEU A 686 32.13 14.66 40.79
C LEU A 686 30.92 14.70 39.85
N ILE A 687 30.42 13.55 39.37
CA ILE A 687 29.20 13.50 38.55
C ILE A 687 28.01 14.07 39.34
N ILE A 688 27.84 13.67 40.59
CA ILE A 688 26.76 14.16 41.46
C ILE A 688 26.86 15.66 41.66
N HIS A 689 28.07 16.17 41.93
CA HIS A 689 28.31 17.59 42.11
C HIS A 689 27.97 18.39 40.84
N LEU A 690 28.50 17.98 39.68
CA LEU A 690 28.31 18.66 38.40
C LEU A 690 26.85 18.68 37.92
N THR A 691 26.11 17.60 38.21
CA THR A 691 24.73 17.41 37.73
C THR A 691 23.67 17.81 38.76
N CYS A 692 24.03 18.01 40.03
CA CYS A 692 23.11 18.17 41.14
C CYS A 692 22.01 17.08 41.18
N CYS A 693 22.36 15.84 40.85
CA CYS A 693 21.43 14.70 40.76
C CYS A 693 20.27 14.89 39.75
N GLN A 694 20.40 15.79 38.77
CA GLN A 694 19.42 15.97 37.72
C GLN A 694 19.39 14.69 36.84
N PRO A 695 18.24 13.98 36.71
CA PRO A 695 18.19 12.64 36.14
C PRO A 695 18.76 12.51 34.72
N TYR A 696 18.46 13.48 33.85
CA TYR A 696 18.92 13.47 32.46
C TYR A 696 20.41 13.74 32.33
N LEU A 697 20.95 14.71 33.08
CA LEU A 697 22.37 15.04 33.10
C LEU A 697 23.19 13.90 33.72
N VAL A 698 22.71 13.26 34.79
CA VAL A 698 23.35 12.06 35.36
C VAL A 698 23.44 10.96 34.30
N GLN A 699 22.33 10.67 33.60
CA GLN A 699 22.30 9.67 32.52
C GLN A 699 23.21 10.05 31.36
N LEU A 700 23.21 11.32 30.94
CA LEU A 700 24.03 11.83 29.83
C LEU A 700 25.52 11.75 30.17
N MET A 701 25.92 12.20 31.36
CA MET A 701 27.29 12.08 31.86
C MET A 701 27.75 10.62 31.87
N CYS A 702 26.94 9.71 32.43
CA CYS A 702 27.31 8.30 32.49
C CYS A 702 27.36 7.65 31.11
N TYR A 703 26.43 8.02 30.21
CA TYR A 703 26.40 7.54 28.83
C TYR A 703 27.68 7.91 28.08
N GLU A 704 28.04 9.19 28.08
CA GLU A 704 29.24 9.68 27.37
C GLU A 704 30.53 9.14 28.01
N LEU A 705 30.55 8.94 29.33
CA LEU A 705 31.68 8.33 30.02
C LEU A 705 31.90 6.88 29.61
N VAL A 706 30.81 6.09 29.45
CA VAL A 706 30.91 4.72 28.94
C VAL A 706 31.41 4.70 27.49
N GLU A 707 30.93 5.60 26.63
CA GLU A 707 31.43 5.70 25.25
C GLU A 707 32.90 6.13 25.20
N PHE A 708 33.31 7.06 26.05
CA PHE A 708 34.69 7.50 26.19
C PHE A 708 35.61 6.34 26.61
N LEU A 709 35.23 5.58 27.64
CA LEU A 709 36.00 4.41 28.07
C LEU A 709 36.04 3.31 27.00
N ASN A 710 34.93 3.06 26.31
CA ASN A 710 34.88 2.10 25.20
C ASN A 710 35.77 2.52 24.03
N LYS A 711 35.89 3.82 23.74
CA LYS A 711 36.82 4.35 22.73
C LYS A 711 38.27 4.04 23.10
N ASP A 712 38.63 4.18 24.36
CA ASP A 712 39.96 3.85 24.87
C ASP A 712 40.24 2.33 24.84
N ILE A 713 39.24 1.50 25.17
CA ILE A 713 39.34 0.04 25.04
C ILE A 713 39.58 -0.35 23.57
N ARG A 714 38.79 0.19 22.63
CA ARG A 714 38.96 -0.08 21.19
C ARG A 714 40.33 0.36 20.66
N ALA A 715 40.90 1.42 21.23
CA ALA A 715 42.23 1.90 20.90
C ALA A 715 43.36 1.14 21.62
N ASN A 716 43.05 0.06 22.36
CA ASN A 716 43.98 -0.71 23.20
C ASN A 716 44.73 0.13 24.25
N ARG A 717 44.13 1.24 24.72
CA ARG A 717 44.72 2.12 25.73
C ARG A 717 44.39 1.67 27.16
N ARG A 718 43.24 1.03 27.35
CA ARG A 718 42.77 0.50 28.65
C ARG A 718 42.21 -0.91 28.48
N GLN A 719 42.35 -1.74 29.50
CA GLN A 719 41.81 -3.11 29.54
C GLN A 719 40.54 -3.17 30.39
N LEU A 720 39.54 -3.96 29.98
CA LEU A 720 38.24 -4.05 30.65
C LEU A 720 38.33 -4.50 32.11
N GLU A 721 39.20 -5.46 32.42
CA GLU A 721 39.27 -6.06 33.76
C GLU A 721 39.72 -5.07 34.84
N THR A 722 40.53 -4.08 34.46
CA THR A 722 41.08 -3.07 35.38
C THR A 722 40.46 -1.69 35.17
N ILE A 723 39.50 -1.54 34.25
CA ILE A 723 38.99 -0.22 33.90
C ILE A 723 38.16 0.37 35.03
N LYS A 724 38.50 1.60 35.40
CA LYS A 724 37.74 2.43 36.31
C LYS A 724 37.65 3.84 35.73
N ALA A 725 36.45 4.42 35.80
CA ALA A 725 36.21 5.81 35.48
C ALA A 725 36.72 6.67 36.63
N THR A 726 37.66 7.55 36.32
CA THR A 726 38.29 8.48 37.28
C THR A 726 37.63 9.85 37.23
N ALA A 727 37.88 10.69 38.24
CA ALA A 727 37.43 12.08 38.23
C ALA A 727 38.03 12.89 37.05
N GLN A 728 39.22 12.53 36.57
CA GLN A 728 39.82 13.14 35.39
C GLN A 728 39.03 12.80 34.12
N ASP A 729 38.62 11.53 33.95
CA ASP A 729 37.79 11.12 32.80
C ASP A 729 36.47 11.90 32.76
N VAL A 730 35.87 12.15 33.94
CA VAL A 730 34.66 12.98 34.06
C VAL A 730 34.89 14.42 33.62
N GLN A 731 36.06 15.01 33.91
CA GLN A 731 36.40 16.36 33.45
C GLN A 731 36.63 16.42 31.94
N GLU A 732 37.30 15.41 31.36
CA GLU A 732 37.59 15.36 29.93
C GLU A 732 36.34 15.28 29.05
N ILE A 733 35.25 14.67 29.54
CA ILE A 733 33.99 14.55 28.79
C ILE A 733 33.07 15.77 28.90
N ILE A 734 33.35 16.75 29.77
CA ILE A 734 32.47 17.91 29.97
C ILE A 734 32.14 18.61 28.64
N PRO A 735 33.10 18.96 27.77
CA PRO A 735 32.79 19.60 26.49
C PRO A 735 31.88 18.76 25.61
N ILE A 736 32.07 17.44 25.60
CA ILE A 736 31.25 16.49 24.82
C ILE A 736 29.82 16.47 25.38
N VAL A 737 29.66 16.49 26.69
CA VAL A 737 28.34 16.49 27.34
C VAL A 737 27.59 17.80 27.09
N LEU A 738 28.30 18.94 27.08
CA LEU A 738 27.71 20.23 26.73
C LEU A 738 27.26 20.26 25.27
N GLU A 739 28.08 19.74 24.34
CA GLU A 739 27.73 19.62 22.92
C GLU A 739 26.51 18.70 22.70
N ARG A 740 26.53 17.48 23.28
CA ARG A 740 25.44 16.50 23.16
C ARG A 740 24.17 16.95 23.88
N GLY A 741 24.32 17.71 24.95
CA GLY A 741 23.24 18.26 25.76
C GLY A 741 22.76 19.65 25.32
N ASP A 742 23.32 20.23 24.25
CA ASP A 742 23.11 21.63 23.86
C ASP A 742 21.63 22.06 23.87
N GLN A 743 20.74 21.24 23.29
CA GLN A 743 19.31 21.53 23.26
C GLN A 743 18.71 21.70 24.67
N TYR A 744 19.12 20.89 25.64
CA TYR A 744 18.64 21.01 27.02
C TYR A 744 19.09 22.34 27.65
N PHE A 745 20.36 22.70 27.48
CA PHE A 745 20.91 23.92 28.07
C PHE A 745 20.37 25.19 27.38
N ARG A 746 20.32 25.21 26.05
CA ARG A 746 19.72 26.33 25.29
C ARG A 746 18.25 26.51 25.61
N GLU A 747 17.50 25.43 25.83
CA GLU A 747 16.10 25.55 26.23
C GLU A 747 15.95 26.23 27.60
N ILE A 748 16.83 25.94 28.56
CA ILE A 748 16.85 26.64 29.83
C ILE A 748 17.11 28.13 29.59
N TRP A 749 18.16 28.47 28.83
CA TRP A 749 18.54 29.85 28.54
C TRP A 749 17.46 30.65 27.79
N ASN A 750 16.86 30.04 26.77
CA ASN A 750 15.86 30.67 25.90
C ASN A 750 14.56 30.97 26.66
N ASN A 751 14.19 30.14 27.64
CA ASN A 751 12.99 30.32 28.48
C ASN A 751 13.18 31.34 29.63
N LEU A 752 14.34 31.98 29.74
CA LEU A 752 14.62 33.05 30.69
C LEU A 752 14.26 34.43 30.12
N THR A 753 13.75 35.31 30.98
CA THR A 753 13.51 36.72 30.64
C THR A 753 14.84 37.48 30.57
N GLU A 754 14.88 38.65 29.93
CA GLU A 754 16.10 39.47 29.88
C GLU A 754 16.64 39.81 31.28
N ASN A 755 15.75 40.13 32.23
CA ASN A 755 16.11 40.37 33.62
C ASN A 755 16.71 39.13 34.31
N ASP A 756 16.23 37.93 33.98
CA ASP A 756 16.81 36.69 34.48
C ASP A 756 18.23 36.51 33.95
N ARG A 757 18.44 36.68 32.64
CA ARG A 757 19.74 36.52 31.99
C ARG A 757 20.77 37.52 32.51
N HIS A 758 20.37 38.78 32.67
CA HIS A 758 21.24 39.83 33.21
C HIS A 758 21.65 39.55 34.66
N LEU A 759 20.74 39.02 35.50
CA LEU A 759 21.09 38.61 36.86
C LEU A 759 22.07 37.43 36.84
N LEU A 760 21.87 36.43 35.98
CA LEU A 760 22.79 35.29 35.86
C LEU A 760 24.19 35.72 35.40
N GLN A 761 24.28 36.65 34.43
CA GLN A 761 25.56 37.23 33.99
C GLN A 761 26.30 37.93 35.14
N ARG A 762 25.58 38.73 35.95
CA ARG A 762 26.15 39.37 37.14
C ARG A 762 26.65 38.37 38.18
N ILE A 763 25.91 37.28 38.39
CA ILE A 763 26.33 36.20 39.31
C ILE A 763 27.60 35.50 38.81
N ILE A 764 27.72 35.24 37.51
CA ILE A 764 28.94 34.66 36.90
C ILE A 764 30.14 35.59 37.10
N GLN A 765 29.94 36.91 37.02
CA GLN A 765 30.96 37.93 37.30
C GLN A 765 31.30 38.08 38.79
N GLY A 766 30.65 37.32 39.68
CA GLY A 766 30.89 37.33 41.12
C GLY A 766 30.10 38.37 41.90
N GLU A 767 29.09 39.02 41.29
CA GLU A 767 28.24 39.98 41.99
C GLU A 767 27.13 39.29 42.81
N THR A 768 26.84 39.82 43.99
CA THR A 768 25.73 39.34 44.83
C THR A 768 24.39 39.98 44.45
N PRO A 769 23.27 39.23 44.49
CA PRO A 769 21.94 39.77 44.21
C PRO A 769 21.56 40.91 45.16
N THR A 770 20.92 41.96 44.64
CA THR A 770 20.43 43.10 45.42
C THR A 770 19.00 42.87 45.94
N PRO A 771 18.48 43.69 46.89
CA PRO A 771 17.09 43.59 47.33
C PRO A 771 16.06 43.78 46.20
N GLN A 772 16.42 44.48 45.12
CA GLN A 772 15.58 44.66 43.93
C GLN A 772 15.47 43.38 43.11
N ASP A 773 16.50 42.53 43.15
CA ASP A 773 16.56 41.24 42.45
C ASP A 773 15.73 40.15 43.13
N ARG A 774 15.15 40.42 44.32
CA ARG A 774 14.44 39.42 45.14
C ARG A 774 13.32 38.69 44.39
N GLY A 775 12.63 39.38 43.47
CA GLY A 775 11.61 38.77 42.61
C GLY A 775 12.21 37.77 41.61
N THR A 776 13.28 38.18 40.93
CA THR A 776 14.04 37.39 39.95
C THR A 776 14.71 36.18 40.61
N VAL A 777 15.39 36.37 41.75
CA VAL A 777 16.01 35.29 42.53
C VAL A 777 14.96 34.24 42.92
N ARG A 778 13.81 34.66 43.47
CA ARG A 778 12.72 33.73 43.81
C ARG A 778 12.24 32.94 42.60
N ARG A 779 12.16 33.55 41.42
CA ARG A 779 11.76 32.87 40.18
C ARG A 779 12.82 31.87 39.72
N LEU A 780 14.10 32.24 39.74
CA LEU A 780 15.22 31.38 39.34
C LEU A 780 15.44 30.20 40.30
N THR A 781 15.31 30.41 41.61
CA THR A 781 15.33 29.33 42.62
C THR A 781 14.15 28.38 42.45
N ARG A 782 12.96 28.88 42.09
CA ARG A 782 11.79 28.01 41.78
C ARG A 782 12.01 27.16 40.55
N LYS A 783 12.68 27.70 39.53
CA LYS A 783 13.07 26.98 38.30
C LYS A 783 14.27 26.05 38.51
N GLU A 784 14.80 25.91 39.74
CA GLU A 784 15.94 25.05 40.07
C GLU A 784 17.24 25.43 39.32
N ILE A 785 17.39 26.72 39.00
CA ILE A 785 18.59 27.27 38.34
C ILE A 785 19.58 27.80 39.37
N LEU A 786 19.08 28.49 40.39
CA LEU A 786 19.88 29.00 41.52
C LEU A 786 19.55 28.22 42.79
N THR A 787 20.51 28.14 43.71
CA THR A 787 20.32 27.58 45.05
C THR A 787 19.29 28.41 45.85
N GLN A 788 18.88 27.90 47.02
CA GLN A 788 17.96 28.63 47.90
C GLN A 788 18.54 29.95 48.43
N GLU A 789 19.87 30.05 48.51
CA GLU A 789 20.60 31.27 48.86
C GLU A 789 20.56 32.32 47.74
N GLY A 790 20.34 31.89 46.49
CA GLY A 790 20.11 32.76 45.34
C GLY A 790 21.36 33.41 44.75
N ASN A 791 22.54 33.03 45.22
CA ASN A 791 23.86 33.56 44.85
C ASN A 791 24.70 32.57 44.03
N VAL A 792 24.32 31.30 43.95
CA VAL A 792 25.09 30.24 43.29
C VAL A 792 24.17 29.42 42.38
N PHE A 793 24.70 28.93 41.26
CA PHE A 793 24.00 27.99 40.39
C PHE A 793 23.75 26.67 41.10
N GLN A 794 22.53 26.16 40.99
CA GLN A 794 22.18 24.86 41.56
C GLN A 794 22.88 23.71 40.81
N VAL A 795 23.02 23.83 39.49
CA VAL A 795 23.65 22.83 38.63
C VAL A 795 24.92 23.42 38.00
N PRO A 796 26.13 22.99 38.43
CA PRO A 796 27.39 23.52 37.90
C PRO A 796 27.53 23.40 36.37
N LEU A 797 27.04 22.32 35.75
CA LEU A 797 27.07 22.20 34.29
C LEU A 797 26.29 23.30 33.56
N VAL A 798 25.22 23.82 34.16
CA VAL A 798 24.45 24.94 33.60
C VAL A 798 25.28 26.23 33.66
N GLN A 799 26.05 26.43 34.75
CA GLN A 799 26.96 27.55 34.85
C GLN A 799 28.04 27.49 33.77
N ILE A 800 28.72 26.35 33.63
CA ILE A 800 29.79 26.16 32.63
C ILE A 800 29.26 26.41 31.20
N PHE A 801 28.05 25.93 30.90
CA PHE A 801 27.42 26.17 29.60
C PHE A 801 27.16 27.66 29.35
N ILE A 802 26.63 28.38 30.34
CA ILE A 802 26.34 29.81 30.19
C ILE A 802 27.64 30.61 30.06
N GLU A 803 28.68 30.26 30.80
CA GLU A 803 30.02 30.84 30.65
C GLU A 803 30.53 30.68 29.21
N GLN A 804 30.47 29.47 28.64
CA GLN A 804 30.85 29.23 27.24
C GLN A 804 30.00 30.02 26.24
N LEU A 805 28.68 30.09 26.46
CA LEU A 805 27.77 30.83 25.58
C LEU A 805 28.07 32.34 25.60
N LEU A 806 28.44 32.90 26.75
CA LEU A 806 28.83 34.31 26.88
C LEU A 806 30.22 34.58 26.28
N GLU A 807 31.13 33.60 26.30
CA GLU A 807 32.41 33.70 25.59
C GLU A 807 32.25 33.65 24.06
N GLU A 808 31.26 32.92 23.54
CA GLU A 808 30.94 32.87 22.10
C GLU A 808 30.22 34.14 21.59
N GLU A 809 29.46 34.82 22.46
CA GLU A 809 28.69 36.03 22.11
C GLU A 809 29.53 37.32 22.18
N ASN A 810 30.68 37.32 22.87
CA ASN A 810 31.63 38.44 22.98
C ASN A 810 32.78 38.32 21.98
#